data_AF-A0A075AVY3-F1
#
_entry.id   AF-A0A075AVY3-F1
#
_cell.length_a   1.000
_cell.length_b   1.000
_cell.length_c   1.000
_cell.angle_alpha   90.00
_cell.angle_beta   90.00
_cell.angle_gamma   90.00
#
_symmetry.space_group_name_H-M   'P 1'
#
loop_
_entity.id
_entity.type
_entity.pdbx_description
1 polymer ?
#
loop_
_entity_poly.entity_id
_entity_poly.type
_entity_poly.pdbx_seq_one_letter_code
_entity_poly.pdbx_strand_id
1 'polypeptide(L)'
;MTNEDPNNLKSKNVESFLEADWADLDKEEILDSQQERKLYTETYQDRNDVFKIKERNYNQQFDKLYMARLEALKPLVLSSAKAKWGNLNPQPNFVSKVLDVKNNELAVVVGAVYKDMPLKPNVLADLSKENNLGDIPPKKRFVGDNDKTLLEDISGRIVLNTSKLKDFLVTGIIIGALGIDAPDGTFEVLEICYPEMLDVVPRSFIPEDDVFVALVSGLNIGREDDVRLAALVNFLSGEIDSQKELSSKISRVIVAGNSVVKAVRMDDPTKPKRYGVDQTKIDMNPLITLDEILSSICENNCVDIMPGSNDPTGAALPQQSLHRFLFPNAGSFDSLKCVSNPHSFDFLGVQFLGTSGQNLEDILCYTEDQSSLEISDNILRWRHLCPTSPDTLWSYPFKDIDPFIITSRPHVYFVGNQSKFEYKKLDGDPKVVTAKEAVQVVKSNDRVYMHGIAAFPTVLAQELSLRAGELSNVEINHLHIEHDNPCSKSEYKNAFKTKNFFIGANQRKAVAEGISSLIPCFLSELPKLMRMGIRRPDVAFLNVSPPDKHGFCSLGVEVATAYAAVETAKVVVAQINPNVPRTHGHAFIPYKALDYAVHVDEPIHALEKKEPSEIEKQIGKHLAALIEDGATLQMGIGAIANAVLSCLKDHKDLGIHTEMFSDGVMDLISRGVINNSKKTFFPDRIVTSFIMGSNDLYKFVDDNPEVMFMDVAIVNDPRIIGTNPKVTAINAAVEVDLTGQVCADSVGTRMISGVGGQVDFERGAALSPGGVPIICLPSTTKDGKSRIVPTLKVGAGVVTTRNHVHWVATEYGAVNLFGKDLFERARALINIAHPKHRADLERSAFERYKVLV
;
A
#
# COMPACT_ATOMS: atom_id res chain seq x y z
N MET A 1 35.74 73.44 -14.14
CA MET A 1 35.69 74.40 -15.27
C MET A 1 35.62 73.54 -16.52
N THR A 2 34.62 73.56 -17.39
CA THR A 2 33.45 74.43 -17.61
C THR A 2 32.50 73.70 -18.57
N ASN A 3 31.21 73.98 -18.43
CA ASN A 3 30.05 73.62 -19.27
C ASN A 3 30.27 73.78 -20.79
N GLU A 4 29.61 72.97 -21.62
CA GLU A 4 28.36 73.36 -22.33
C GLU A 4 27.76 72.24 -23.24
N ASP A 5 26.45 72.02 -23.03
CA ASP A 5 25.30 71.60 -23.87
C ASP A 5 25.44 70.67 -25.13
N PRO A 6 24.86 69.45 -25.10
CA PRO A 6 24.76 68.56 -26.24
C PRO A 6 23.36 68.60 -26.91
N ASN A 7 23.14 69.54 -27.82
CA ASN A 7 21.92 69.58 -28.65
C ASN A 7 22.19 70.04 -30.10
N ASN A 8 22.91 69.23 -30.89
CA ASN A 8 22.60 68.94 -32.30
C ASN A 8 23.73 68.19 -33.01
N LEU A 9 23.56 66.88 -33.18
CA LEU A 9 23.90 66.20 -34.42
C LEU A 9 22.85 65.11 -34.65
N LYS A 10 21.69 65.57 -35.13
CA LYS A 10 20.68 64.72 -35.78
C LYS A 10 21.23 64.27 -37.14
N SER A 11 21.32 62.96 -37.33
CA SER A 11 21.07 62.19 -38.58
C SER A 11 22.03 61.01 -38.72
N LYS A 12 21.76 59.95 -37.97
CA LYS A 12 21.87 58.52 -38.33
C LYS A 12 21.78 57.70 -37.04
N ASN A 13 21.01 56.60 -37.12
CA ASN A 13 20.75 55.60 -36.08
C ASN A 13 19.63 55.96 -35.10
N VAL A 14 18.41 56.11 -35.64
CA VAL A 14 17.17 55.80 -34.93
C VAL A 14 16.42 54.83 -35.83
N GLU A 15 16.68 53.53 -35.70
CA GLU A 15 15.81 52.43 -36.18
C GLU A 15 16.31 50.99 -35.84
N SER A 16 17.16 50.76 -34.82
CA SER A 16 17.67 49.39 -34.60
C SER A 16 17.88 48.91 -33.16
N PHE A 17 17.24 49.52 -32.14
CA PHE A 17 17.36 49.03 -30.75
C PHE A 17 16.05 49.18 -29.93
N LEU A 18 14.90 49.05 -30.60
CA LEU A 18 13.58 48.96 -29.94
C LEU A 18 12.74 47.75 -30.38
N GLU A 19 13.38 46.71 -30.90
CA GLU A 19 12.78 45.39 -31.09
C GLU A 19 13.72 44.36 -30.46
N ALA A 20 13.70 44.28 -29.13
CA ALA A 20 14.04 43.04 -28.47
C ALA A 20 12.76 42.20 -28.49
N ASP A 21 12.81 41.09 -29.24
CA ASP A 21 11.72 40.15 -29.46
C ASP A 21 11.08 39.69 -28.14
N TRP A 22 9.96 40.31 -27.80
CA TRP A 22 8.91 39.74 -26.94
C TRP A 22 7.83 39.04 -27.78
N ALA A 23 8.12 38.74 -29.06
CA ALA A 23 7.15 38.25 -30.03
C ALA A 23 7.14 36.72 -30.23
N ASP A 24 8.08 35.99 -29.62
CA ASP A 24 8.25 34.52 -29.77
C ASP A 24 7.87 33.74 -28.49
N LEU A 25 6.92 34.24 -27.70
CA LEU A 25 6.07 33.34 -26.92
C LEU A 25 4.91 32.96 -27.84
N ASP A 26 4.81 31.68 -28.18
CA ASP A 26 3.76 31.17 -29.07
C ASP A 26 2.41 31.68 -28.58
N LYS A 27 1.64 32.32 -29.48
CA LYS A 27 0.29 32.83 -29.15
C LYS A 27 -0.60 31.73 -28.56
N GLU A 28 -0.31 30.46 -28.86
CA GLU A 28 -0.96 29.29 -28.26
C GLU A 28 -0.56 29.10 -26.78
N GLU A 29 0.73 29.18 -26.39
CA GLU A 29 1.16 29.09 -24.98
C GLU A 29 0.58 30.21 -24.10
N ILE A 30 0.48 31.42 -24.65
CA ILE A 30 -0.14 32.56 -23.93
C ILE A 30 -1.66 32.33 -23.77
N LEU A 31 -2.32 31.77 -24.78
CA LEU A 31 -3.75 31.49 -24.71
C LEU A 31 -4.05 30.35 -23.72
N ASP A 32 -3.20 29.33 -23.71
CA ASP A 32 -3.30 28.14 -22.86
C ASP A 32 -3.07 28.51 -21.39
N SER A 33 -2.00 29.26 -21.09
CA SER A 33 -1.73 29.77 -19.73
C SER A 33 -2.82 30.71 -19.19
N GLN A 34 -3.49 31.50 -20.04
CA GLN A 34 -4.64 32.31 -19.65
C GLN A 34 -5.89 31.46 -19.37
N GLN A 35 -6.11 30.40 -20.15
CA GLN A 35 -7.21 29.45 -19.92
C GLN A 35 -7.00 28.63 -18.65
N GLU A 36 -5.78 28.16 -18.39
CA GLU A 36 -5.41 27.47 -17.16
C GLU A 36 -5.59 28.36 -15.92
N ARG A 37 -5.07 29.60 -15.95
CA ARG A 37 -5.25 30.54 -14.83
C ARG A 37 -6.73 30.83 -14.55
N LYS A 38 -7.55 30.93 -15.60
CA LYS A 38 -9.00 31.07 -15.47
C LYS A 38 -9.63 29.83 -14.83
N LEU A 39 -9.27 28.63 -15.28
CA LEU A 39 -9.72 27.36 -14.71
C LEU A 39 -9.35 27.24 -13.22
N TYR A 40 -8.11 27.55 -12.85
CA TYR A 40 -7.63 27.51 -11.46
C TYR A 40 -8.38 28.48 -10.56
N THR A 41 -8.80 29.62 -11.11
CA THR A 41 -9.58 30.61 -10.37
C THR A 41 -11.03 30.14 -10.20
N GLU A 42 -11.66 29.63 -11.25
CA GLU A 42 -13.06 29.17 -11.24
C GLU A 42 -13.28 27.90 -10.41
N THR A 43 -12.26 27.04 -10.31
CA THR A 43 -12.32 25.79 -9.55
C THR A 43 -11.90 25.93 -8.08
N TYR A 44 -11.43 27.11 -7.66
CA TYR A 44 -11.10 27.37 -6.25
C TYR A 44 -12.35 27.80 -5.48
N GLN A 45 -12.68 27.08 -4.41
CA GLN A 45 -13.77 27.44 -3.51
C GLN A 45 -13.26 27.55 -2.07
N ASP A 46 -13.29 28.76 -1.49
CA ASP A 46 -12.99 28.97 -0.07
C ASP A 46 -14.07 28.30 0.81
N ARG A 47 -13.65 27.52 1.81
CA ARG A 47 -14.54 26.89 2.79
C ARG A 47 -14.23 27.33 4.24
N ASN A 48 -13.54 28.46 4.41
CA ASN A 48 -13.15 28.98 5.73
C ASN A 48 -14.28 29.63 6.53
N ASP A 49 -15.51 29.73 6.01
CA ASP A 49 -16.59 30.45 6.70
C ASP A 49 -16.91 29.89 8.10
N VAL A 50 -16.71 28.60 8.33
CA VAL A 50 -16.85 27.95 9.65
C VAL A 50 -15.79 28.41 10.66
N PHE A 51 -14.66 28.94 10.20
CA PHE A 51 -13.55 29.40 11.04
C PHE A 51 -13.54 30.92 11.27
N LYS A 52 -14.43 31.69 10.62
CA LYS A 52 -14.50 33.15 10.74
C LYS A 52 -15.23 33.56 12.03
N ILE A 53 -14.59 34.40 12.84
CA ILE A 53 -15.20 34.97 14.06
C ILE A 53 -15.99 36.22 13.68
N LYS A 54 -17.33 36.11 13.61
CA LYS A 54 -18.22 37.21 13.22
C LYS A 54 -18.37 38.28 14.32
N GLU A 55 -18.56 37.86 15.56
CA GLU A 55 -18.69 38.73 16.73
C GLU A 55 -17.80 38.21 17.86
N ARG A 56 -17.05 39.11 18.50
CA ARG A 56 -16.15 38.79 19.63
C ARG A 56 -16.83 39.07 20.97
N ASN A 57 -17.12 38.03 21.74
CA ASN A 57 -17.73 38.07 23.06
C ASN A 57 -16.99 37.13 24.02
N TYR A 58 -16.27 37.70 24.97
CA TYR A 58 -15.45 36.98 25.95
C TYR A 58 -16.15 36.81 27.31
N ASN A 59 -17.39 37.25 27.45
CA ASN A 59 -18.17 37.07 28.69
C ASN A 59 -18.79 35.67 28.81
N GLN A 60 -18.49 34.77 27.87
CA GLN A 60 -19.10 33.44 27.76
C GLN A 60 -18.21 32.38 28.42
N GLN A 61 -18.84 31.37 29.01
CA GLN A 61 -18.15 30.21 29.56
C GLN A 61 -17.84 29.18 28.46
N PHE A 62 -16.71 28.48 28.61
CA PHE A 62 -16.22 27.48 27.66
C PHE A 62 -16.96 26.13 27.73
N ASP A 63 -17.81 25.92 28.73
CA ASP A 63 -18.64 24.71 28.89
C ASP A 63 -19.54 24.48 27.68
N LYS A 64 -20.03 25.56 27.05
CA LYS A 64 -20.89 25.50 25.87
C LYS A 64 -20.23 24.83 24.66
N LEU A 65 -18.92 25.02 24.48
CA LEU A 65 -18.18 24.39 23.38
C LEU A 65 -18.14 22.85 23.55
N TYR A 66 -17.87 22.37 24.77
CA TYR A 66 -17.90 20.93 25.06
C TYR A 66 -19.28 20.32 24.84
N MET A 67 -20.34 21.04 25.21
CA MET A 67 -21.73 20.59 25.00
C MET A 67 -22.06 20.50 23.51
N ALA A 68 -21.74 21.53 22.72
CA ALA A 68 -21.94 21.53 21.28
C ALA A 68 -21.21 20.36 20.60
N ARG A 69 -19.98 20.06 21.04
CA ARG A 69 -19.20 18.90 20.56
C ARG A 69 -19.88 17.58 20.88
N LEU A 70 -20.26 17.39 22.15
CA LEU A 70 -20.89 16.16 22.61
C LEU A 70 -22.23 15.93 21.89
N GLU A 71 -23.05 16.97 21.75
CA GLU A 71 -24.35 16.91 21.05
C GLU A 71 -24.19 16.49 19.57
N ALA A 72 -23.15 16.98 18.89
CA ALA A 72 -22.89 16.68 17.50
C ALA A 72 -22.33 15.26 17.27
N LEU A 73 -21.40 14.80 18.12
CA LEU A 73 -20.68 13.53 17.90
C LEU A 73 -21.27 12.32 18.64
N LYS A 74 -21.95 12.50 19.78
CA LYS A 74 -22.55 11.40 20.57
C LYS A 74 -23.52 10.54 19.75
N PRO A 75 -24.44 11.08 18.92
CA PRO A 75 -25.34 10.25 18.10
C PRO A 75 -24.61 9.36 17.10
N LEU A 76 -23.52 9.88 16.51
CA LEU A 76 -22.71 9.16 15.53
C LEU A 76 -21.96 8.00 16.17
N VAL A 77 -21.31 8.26 17.31
CA VAL A 77 -20.65 7.22 18.12
C VAL A 77 -21.65 6.16 18.58
N LEU A 78 -22.86 6.56 18.99
CA LEU A 78 -23.89 5.62 19.40
C LEU A 78 -24.35 4.73 18.23
N SER A 79 -24.45 5.29 17.02
CA SER A 79 -24.75 4.52 15.81
C SER A 79 -23.66 3.47 15.55
N SER A 80 -22.40 3.88 15.57
CA SER A 80 -21.24 2.97 15.38
C SER A 80 -21.18 1.90 16.47
N ALA A 81 -21.43 2.27 17.73
CA ALA A 81 -21.45 1.34 18.85
C ALA A 81 -22.60 0.32 18.74
N LYS A 82 -23.78 0.74 18.28
CA LYS A 82 -24.91 -0.17 18.02
C LYS A 82 -24.62 -1.14 16.87
N ALA A 83 -24.03 -0.65 15.77
CA ALA A 83 -23.62 -1.51 14.67
C ALA A 83 -22.56 -2.54 15.10
N LYS A 84 -21.61 -2.11 15.94
CA LYS A 84 -20.50 -2.94 16.41
C LYS A 84 -20.89 -3.95 17.50
N TRP A 85 -21.69 -3.53 18.48
CA TRP A 85 -21.93 -4.28 19.72
C TRP A 85 -23.39 -4.66 19.97
N GLY A 86 -24.33 -4.20 19.14
CA GLY A 86 -25.77 -4.38 19.37
C GLY A 86 -26.27 -5.82 19.38
N ASN A 87 -25.53 -6.72 18.71
CA ASN A 87 -25.88 -8.14 18.56
C ASN A 87 -25.00 -9.07 19.42
N LEU A 88 -24.20 -8.55 20.35
CA LEU A 88 -23.39 -9.37 21.25
C LEU A 88 -24.27 -10.19 22.21
N ASN A 89 -23.73 -11.32 22.67
CA ASN A 89 -24.34 -12.16 23.69
C ASN A 89 -23.32 -12.41 24.83
N PRO A 90 -23.60 -11.99 26.08
CA PRO A 90 -24.80 -11.28 26.54
C PRO A 90 -24.96 -9.90 25.89
N GLN A 91 -26.21 -9.47 25.72
CA GLN A 91 -26.51 -8.18 25.09
C GLN A 91 -26.10 -7.03 26.02
N PRO A 92 -25.27 -6.08 25.55
CA PRO A 92 -24.85 -4.96 26.37
C PRO A 92 -25.99 -3.96 26.57
N ASN A 93 -26.07 -3.37 27.78
CA ASN A 93 -26.99 -2.30 28.11
C ASN A 93 -26.43 -0.95 27.59
N PHE A 94 -27.12 -0.32 26.64
CA PHE A 94 -26.76 1.01 26.14
C PHE A 94 -27.35 2.08 27.06
N VAL A 95 -26.52 2.70 27.88
CA VAL A 95 -26.98 3.68 28.87
C VAL A 95 -27.12 5.08 28.27
N SER A 96 -28.13 5.82 28.72
CA SER A 96 -28.38 7.20 28.28
C SER A 96 -27.33 8.18 28.82
N LYS A 97 -26.95 7.99 30.09
CA LYS A 97 -26.01 8.83 30.82
C LYS A 97 -24.85 7.99 31.34
N VAL A 98 -23.64 8.57 31.41
CA VAL A 98 -22.47 7.81 31.89
C VAL A 98 -22.60 7.31 33.32
N LEU A 99 -23.41 7.96 34.17
CA LEU A 99 -23.69 7.50 35.54
C LEU A 99 -24.84 6.47 35.67
N ASP A 100 -25.54 6.13 34.58
CA ASP A 100 -26.66 5.16 34.61
C ASP A 100 -26.16 3.69 34.54
N VAL A 101 -24.85 3.46 34.61
CA VAL A 101 -24.25 2.12 34.55
C VAL A 101 -24.64 1.33 35.80
N LYS A 102 -24.98 0.05 35.62
CA LYS A 102 -25.33 -0.85 36.72
C LYS A 102 -24.16 -1.76 37.05
N ASN A 103 -23.97 -1.98 38.36
CA ASN A 103 -22.94 -2.87 38.88
C ASN A 103 -22.96 -4.25 38.23
N ASN A 104 -21.80 -4.69 37.74
CA ASN A 104 -21.57 -6.04 37.20
C ASN A 104 -22.42 -6.41 35.96
N GLU A 105 -22.95 -5.43 35.24
CA GLU A 105 -23.61 -5.61 33.94
C GLU A 105 -22.70 -5.12 32.79
N LEU A 106 -22.74 -5.83 31.66
CA LEU A 106 -22.08 -5.38 30.43
C LEU A 106 -22.83 -4.16 29.89
N ALA A 107 -22.15 -3.03 29.75
CA ALA A 107 -22.75 -1.77 29.34
C ALA A 107 -21.93 -1.05 28.25
N VAL A 108 -22.63 -0.22 27.48
CA VAL A 108 -22.03 0.73 26.53
C VAL A 108 -22.32 2.13 27.01
N VAL A 109 -21.25 2.88 27.31
CA VAL A 109 -21.28 4.30 27.70
C VAL A 109 -20.73 5.15 26.56
N VAL A 110 -21.32 6.33 26.33
CA VAL A 110 -20.83 7.30 25.33
C VAL A 110 -20.67 8.66 25.98
N GLY A 111 -19.46 9.22 25.88
CA GLY A 111 -19.12 10.51 26.50
C GLY A 111 -17.84 11.12 25.93
N ALA A 112 -17.50 12.30 26.44
CA ALA A 112 -16.24 12.96 26.15
C ALA A 112 -15.14 12.41 27.05
N VAL A 113 -13.95 12.17 26.51
CA VAL A 113 -12.79 11.79 27.31
C VAL A 113 -12.28 13.03 28.06
N TYR A 114 -12.00 12.88 29.34
CA TYR A 114 -11.25 13.86 30.12
C TYR A 114 -10.03 13.18 30.74
N LYS A 115 -8.84 13.62 30.37
CA LYS A 115 -7.60 13.14 30.99
C LYS A 115 -7.32 14.01 32.22
N ASP A 116 -7.38 13.45 33.41
CA ASP A 116 -6.90 14.13 34.62
C ASP A 116 -5.42 13.81 34.80
N MET A 117 -4.56 14.80 34.57
CA MET A 117 -3.11 14.62 34.48
C MET A 117 -2.41 15.66 35.35
N PRO A 118 -1.73 15.25 36.44
CA PRO A 118 -1.15 16.19 37.40
C PRO A 118 -0.10 17.16 36.83
N LEU A 119 0.51 16.84 35.69
CA LEU A 119 1.52 17.69 35.06
C LEU A 119 0.93 18.70 34.06
N LYS A 120 -0.39 18.67 33.80
CA LYS A 120 -1.04 19.69 32.96
C LYS A 120 -0.95 21.08 33.62
N PRO A 121 -0.83 22.16 32.83
CA PRO A 121 -0.85 23.53 33.34
C PRO A 121 -2.14 23.78 34.13
N ASN A 122 -2.02 24.45 35.28
CA ASN A 122 -3.17 24.77 36.12
C ASN A 122 -3.08 26.23 36.58
N VAL A 123 -3.91 27.08 35.98
CA VAL A 123 -3.93 28.52 36.21
C VAL A 123 -4.09 28.87 37.69
N LEU A 124 -4.90 28.13 38.46
CA LEU A 124 -5.08 28.37 39.89
C LEU A 124 -3.83 27.99 40.71
N ALA A 125 -3.15 26.92 40.32
CA ALA A 125 -1.90 26.52 40.93
C ALA A 125 -0.77 27.52 40.60
N ASP A 126 -0.74 28.05 39.38
CA ASP A 126 0.26 29.02 38.95
C ASP A 126 0.05 30.40 39.61
N LEU A 127 -1.20 30.88 39.68
CA LEU A 127 -1.57 32.08 40.45
C LEU A 127 -1.22 31.95 41.95
N SER A 128 -1.28 30.74 42.52
CA SER A 128 -0.88 30.51 43.92
C SER A 128 0.64 30.52 44.14
N LYS A 129 1.43 30.28 43.10
CA LYS A 129 2.91 30.24 43.13
C LYS A 129 3.56 31.59 42.81
N GLU A 130 2.85 32.54 42.21
CA GLU A 130 3.37 33.90 41.91
C GLU A 130 3.89 34.67 43.14
N ASN A 131 3.56 34.25 44.36
CA ASN A 131 4.13 34.84 45.58
C ASN A 131 5.57 34.37 45.90
N ASN A 132 6.17 33.39 45.20
CA ASN A 132 7.54 32.93 45.46
C ASN A 132 8.26 32.44 44.17
N LEU A 133 8.92 33.38 43.47
CA LEU A 133 10.06 33.25 42.53
C LEU A 133 9.97 32.37 41.25
N GLY A 134 10.30 33.01 40.12
CA GLY A 134 11.03 32.46 38.97
C GLY A 134 10.18 31.86 37.85
N ASP A 135 10.38 32.33 36.60
CA ASP A 135 9.78 31.76 35.39
C ASP A 135 10.09 30.25 35.33
N ILE A 136 9.10 29.41 35.64
CA ILE A 136 9.20 27.97 35.47
C ILE A 136 9.17 27.70 33.96
N PRO A 137 10.22 27.10 33.36
CA PRO A 137 10.19 26.77 31.95
C PRO A 137 9.03 25.79 31.69
N PRO A 138 8.20 26.03 30.65
CA PRO A 138 7.04 25.20 30.38
C PRO A 138 7.48 23.75 30.13
N LYS A 139 6.85 22.79 30.83
CA LYS A 139 7.07 21.36 30.61
C LYS A 139 6.57 20.99 29.22
N LYS A 140 7.39 20.23 28.46
CA LYS A 140 7.09 19.80 27.08
C LYS A 140 6.04 18.70 26.96
N ARG A 141 5.73 17.97 28.03
CA ARG A 141 4.78 16.84 28.05
C ARG A 141 4.00 16.85 29.37
N PHE A 142 2.78 16.31 29.34
CA PHE A 142 1.87 16.25 30.47
C PHE A 142 1.75 14.85 31.11
N VAL A 143 2.37 13.83 30.51
CA VAL A 143 2.23 12.42 30.93
C VAL A 143 2.96 12.15 32.24
N GLY A 144 2.32 11.40 33.14
CA GLY A 144 2.94 10.90 34.36
C GLY A 144 2.26 9.66 34.95
N ASP A 145 2.87 9.07 35.98
CA ASP A 145 2.45 7.79 36.57
C ASP A 145 1.04 7.81 37.21
N ASN A 146 0.50 9.00 37.50
CA ASN A 146 -0.77 9.19 38.21
C ASN A 146 -1.90 9.70 37.30
N ASP A 147 -1.73 9.62 35.98
CA ASP A 147 -2.73 10.07 35.02
C ASP A 147 -3.98 9.19 35.06
N LYS A 148 -5.15 9.82 35.06
CA LYS A 148 -6.45 9.14 35.03
C LYS A 148 -7.19 9.46 33.75
N THR A 149 -7.86 8.45 33.20
CA THR A 149 -8.78 8.62 32.08
C THR A 149 -10.20 8.60 32.61
N LEU A 150 -10.95 9.65 32.36
CA LEU A 150 -12.36 9.75 32.72
C LEU A 150 -13.22 9.87 31.47
N LEU A 151 -14.46 9.41 31.56
CA LEU A 151 -15.49 9.64 30.55
C LEU A 151 -16.58 10.52 31.16
N GLU A 152 -16.93 11.60 30.47
CA GLU A 152 -17.85 12.61 30.96
C GLU A 152 -19.03 12.86 30.02
N ASP A 153 -20.19 13.14 30.62
CA ASP A 153 -21.33 13.74 29.94
C ASP A 153 -22.09 14.68 30.90
N ILE A 154 -23.29 15.12 30.51
CA ILE A 154 -24.13 16.01 31.32
C ILE A 154 -24.50 15.48 32.71
N SER A 155 -24.35 14.18 32.98
CA SER A 155 -24.65 13.56 34.27
C SER A 155 -23.49 13.59 35.25
N GLY A 156 -22.24 13.59 34.77
CA GLY A 156 -21.05 13.52 35.60
C GLY A 156 -19.89 12.80 34.91
N ARG A 157 -19.01 12.20 35.71
CA ARG A 157 -17.78 11.54 35.27
C ARG A 157 -17.68 10.13 35.82
N ILE A 158 -17.20 9.20 35.01
CA ILE A 158 -16.78 7.86 35.43
C ILE A 158 -15.29 7.68 35.14
N VAL A 159 -14.59 6.92 35.97
CA VAL A 159 -13.16 6.61 35.76
C VAL A 159 -13.05 5.37 34.89
N LEU A 160 -12.32 5.45 33.78
CA LEU A 160 -12.08 4.32 32.89
C LEU A 160 -10.79 3.60 33.29
N ASN A 161 -10.87 2.28 33.48
CA ASN A 161 -9.66 1.45 33.48
C ASN A 161 -9.34 1.06 32.03
N THR A 162 -8.28 1.64 31.49
CA THR A 162 -7.84 1.46 30.10
C THR A 162 -6.57 0.61 29.98
N SER A 163 -6.13 -0.05 31.06
CA SER A 163 -4.86 -0.80 31.11
C SER A 163 -4.74 -1.93 30.07
N LYS A 164 -5.87 -2.44 29.57
CA LYS A 164 -5.93 -3.49 28.54
C LYS A 164 -6.11 -2.95 27.13
N LEU A 165 -6.29 -1.64 26.96
CA LEU A 165 -6.50 -1.02 25.67
C LEU A 165 -5.17 -0.64 25.03
N LYS A 166 -5.11 -0.80 23.70
CA LYS A 166 -4.00 -0.28 22.89
C LYS A 166 -4.28 1.12 22.34
N ASP A 167 -5.54 1.56 22.43
CA ASP A 167 -6.00 2.84 21.91
C ASP A 167 -5.41 4.03 22.68
N PHE A 168 -4.93 5.02 21.93
CA PHE A 168 -4.53 6.31 22.48
C PHE A 168 -5.75 7.22 22.65
N LEU A 169 -5.94 7.76 23.87
CA LEU A 169 -7.04 8.65 24.22
C LEU A 169 -6.51 10.00 24.72
N VAL A 170 -7.16 11.08 24.29
CA VAL A 170 -6.82 12.46 24.64
C VAL A 170 -8.06 13.21 25.13
N THR A 171 -7.89 14.27 25.94
CA THR A 171 -9.04 15.10 26.36
C THR A 171 -9.85 15.58 25.15
N GLY A 172 -11.17 15.53 25.28
CA GLY A 172 -12.16 16.17 24.42
C GLY A 172 -12.59 15.37 23.20
N ILE A 173 -12.04 14.18 22.95
CA ILE A 173 -12.58 13.24 21.95
C ILE A 173 -13.86 12.58 22.49
N ILE A 174 -14.80 12.27 21.60
CA ILE A 174 -16.04 11.55 21.97
C ILE A 174 -15.89 10.09 21.59
N ILE A 175 -16.08 9.19 22.56
CA ILE A 175 -15.95 7.75 22.38
C ILE A 175 -17.14 6.99 22.95
N GLY A 176 -17.35 5.79 22.42
CA GLY A 176 -18.16 4.75 23.03
C GLY A 176 -17.24 3.75 23.69
N ALA A 177 -17.51 3.37 24.93
CA ALA A 177 -16.75 2.33 25.63
C ALA A 177 -17.69 1.18 26.01
N LEU A 178 -17.35 -0.02 25.57
CA LEU A 178 -17.95 -1.27 26.02
C LEU A 178 -17.17 -1.75 27.24
N GLY A 179 -17.87 -2.05 28.33
CA GLY A 179 -17.20 -2.46 29.56
C GLY A 179 -18.17 -2.92 30.63
N ILE A 180 -17.61 -3.16 31.82
CA ILE A 180 -18.33 -3.61 33.00
C ILE A 180 -17.94 -2.70 34.16
N ASP A 181 -18.92 -2.30 34.97
CA ASP A 181 -18.67 -1.55 36.19
C ASP A 181 -18.01 -2.44 37.25
N ALA A 182 -16.82 -2.06 37.69
CA ALA A 182 -16.01 -2.81 38.63
C ALA A 182 -16.33 -2.40 40.09
N PRO A 183 -16.17 -3.32 41.07
CA PRO A 183 -16.49 -3.04 42.47
C PRO A 183 -15.68 -1.89 43.11
N ASP A 184 -14.56 -1.50 42.51
CA ASP A 184 -13.72 -0.39 42.96
C ASP A 184 -14.18 0.98 42.47
N GLY A 185 -15.31 1.03 41.73
CA GLY A 185 -15.89 2.25 41.17
C GLY A 185 -15.26 2.71 39.86
N THR A 186 -14.46 1.84 39.21
CA THR A 186 -13.94 2.07 37.87
C THR A 186 -14.76 1.31 36.82
N PHE A 187 -14.82 1.83 35.61
CA PHE A 187 -15.42 1.14 34.47
C PHE A 187 -14.31 0.39 33.71
N GLU A 188 -14.32 -0.94 33.79
CA GLU A 188 -13.36 -1.80 33.12
C GLU A 188 -13.66 -1.85 31.63
N VAL A 189 -12.85 -1.15 30.82
CA VAL A 189 -13.09 -1.04 29.38
C VAL A 189 -12.56 -2.28 28.66
N LEU A 190 -13.44 -2.95 27.93
CA LEU A 190 -13.10 -4.07 27.08
C LEU A 190 -12.73 -3.61 25.67
N GLU A 191 -13.49 -2.65 25.13
CA GLU A 191 -13.30 -2.15 23.77
C GLU A 191 -13.82 -0.72 23.61
N ILE A 192 -13.24 0.02 22.64
CA ILE A 192 -13.65 1.38 22.28
C ILE A 192 -14.25 1.41 20.88
N CYS A 193 -15.14 2.38 20.67
CA CYS A 193 -15.73 2.74 19.40
C CYS A 193 -15.62 4.26 19.19
N TYR A 194 -15.28 4.66 17.97
CA TYR A 194 -15.21 6.04 17.49
C TYR A 194 -16.42 6.33 16.59
N PRO A 195 -16.71 7.60 16.26
CA PRO A 195 -17.74 7.88 15.26
C PRO A 195 -17.37 7.25 13.91
N GLU A 196 -18.39 6.92 13.12
CA GLU A 196 -18.22 6.37 11.78
C GLU A 196 -17.28 7.25 10.93
N MET A 197 -16.33 6.60 10.26
CA MET A 197 -15.39 7.27 9.37
C MET A 197 -16.14 7.78 8.15
N LEU A 198 -15.98 9.07 7.86
CA LEU A 198 -16.65 9.71 6.74
C LEU A 198 -16.13 9.18 5.39
N ASP A 199 -17.03 9.05 4.43
CA ASP A 199 -16.68 8.80 3.04
C ASP A 199 -15.97 10.01 2.42
N VAL A 200 -15.06 9.74 1.48
CA VAL A 200 -14.43 10.76 0.66
C VAL A 200 -15.48 11.30 -0.31
N VAL A 201 -15.66 12.62 -0.33
CA VAL A 201 -16.56 13.27 -1.29
C VAL A 201 -16.07 12.99 -2.71
N PRO A 202 -16.90 12.54 -3.67
CA PRO A 202 -16.46 12.34 -5.04
C PRO A 202 -15.85 13.62 -5.65
N ARG A 203 -14.76 13.47 -6.42
CA ARG A 203 -14.15 14.59 -7.14
C ARG A 203 -15.14 15.14 -8.17
N SER A 204 -15.46 16.43 -8.07
CA SER A 204 -16.33 17.13 -9.03
C SER A 204 -15.64 17.40 -10.37
N PHE A 205 -14.32 17.33 -10.40
CA PHE A 205 -13.48 17.61 -11.57
C PHE A 205 -12.16 16.81 -11.49
N ILE A 206 -11.67 16.35 -12.64
CA ILE A 206 -10.37 15.69 -12.77
C ILE A 206 -9.66 16.33 -13.97
N PRO A 207 -8.52 17.01 -13.76
CA PRO A 207 -7.72 17.57 -14.86
C PRO A 207 -7.22 16.47 -15.81
N GLU A 208 -7.02 16.80 -17.09
CA GLU A 208 -6.43 15.89 -18.08
C GLU A 208 -4.94 15.66 -17.82
N ASP A 209 -4.24 16.73 -17.44
CA ASP A 209 -2.81 16.73 -17.10
C ASP A 209 -2.55 16.75 -15.59
N ASP A 210 -1.34 16.34 -15.19
CA ASP A 210 -0.91 16.37 -13.79
C ASP A 210 -0.70 17.81 -13.32
N VAL A 211 -1.48 18.21 -12.30
CA VAL A 211 -1.38 19.52 -11.63
C VAL A 211 -1.06 19.34 -10.14
N PHE A 212 -0.11 20.12 -9.62
CA PHE A 212 0.37 20.03 -8.24
C PHE A 212 -0.02 21.24 -7.39
N VAL A 213 -0.16 20.97 -6.08
CA VAL A 213 -0.26 21.96 -5.01
C VAL A 213 0.95 21.78 -4.10
N ALA A 214 1.74 22.84 -3.90
CA ALA A 214 2.90 22.82 -3.02
C ALA A 214 2.47 23.15 -1.59
N LEU A 215 2.82 22.30 -0.62
CA LEU A 215 2.62 22.55 0.81
C LEU A 215 3.96 22.92 1.45
N VAL A 216 4.04 24.12 1.99
CA VAL A 216 5.24 24.68 2.61
C VAL A 216 4.91 25.09 4.04
N SER A 217 5.79 24.86 5.00
CA SER A 217 5.57 25.31 6.38
C SER A 217 6.89 25.54 7.09
N GLY A 218 6.86 26.30 8.18
CA GLY A 218 8.03 26.48 9.04
C GLY A 218 9.16 27.23 8.36
N LEU A 219 8.83 28.19 7.49
CA LEU A 219 9.83 29.05 6.83
C LEU A 219 10.72 29.76 7.86
N ASN A 220 10.15 30.15 9.01
CA ASN A 220 10.86 30.77 10.13
C ASN A 220 11.84 31.86 9.66
N ILE A 221 11.38 32.73 8.77
CA ILE A 221 12.18 33.83 8.19
C ILE A 221 12.70 34.70 9.34
N GLY A 222 13.98 35.05 9.28
CA GLY A 222 14.71 35.69 10.39
C GLY A 222 15.66 34.76 11.16
N ARG A 223 15.83 33.50 10.74
CA ARG A 223 16.95 32.61 11.14
C ARG A 223 18.07 32.63 10.08
N GLU A 224 19.29 32.24 10.45
CA GLU A 224 20.50 32.28 9.60
C GLU A 224 20.51 31.33 8.37
N ASP A 225 19.41 30.64 8.03
CA ASP A 225 19.40 29.57 6.99
C ASP A 225 18.84 30.06 5.63
N ASP A 226 19.38 31.17 5.13
CA ASP A 226 18.89 31.86 3.92
C ASP A 226 19.06 31.05 2.62
N VAL A 227 20.02 30.12 2.57
CA VAL A 227 20.34 29.33 1.37
C VAL A 227 19.20 28.37 1.02
N ARG A 228 18.60 27.71 2.02
CA ARG A 228 17.46 26.79 1.79
C ARG A 228 16.23 27.54 1.33
N LEU A 229 15.99 28.72 1.90
CA LEU A 229 14.88 29.58 1.56
C LEU A 229 15.00 30.06 0.10
N ALA A 230 16.18 30.54 -0.30
CA ALA A 230 16.45 30.92 -1.68
C ALA A 230 16.26 29.75 -2.66
N ALA A 231 16.74 28.54 -2.32
CA ALA A 231 16.54 27.37 -3.18
C ALA A 231 15.06 27.00 -3.36
N LEU A 232 14.25 27.11 -2.29
CA LEU A 232 12.80 26.90 -2.35
C LEU A 232 12.13 27.95 -3.24
N VAL A 233 12.46 29.22 -3.07
CA VAL A 233 11.89 30.31 -3.89
C VAL A 233 12.23 30.11 -5.36
N ASN A 234 13.49 29.85 -5.69
CA ASN A 234 13.91 29.62 -7.08
C ASN A 234 13.21 28.39 -7.69
N PHE A 235 12.96 27.34 -6.90
CA PHE A 235 12.19 26.17 -7.35
C PHE A 235 10.72 26.54 -7.63
N LEU A 236 10.05 27.21 -6.70
CA LEU A 236 8.63 27.58 -6.84
C LEU A 236 8.41 28.64 -7.94
N SER A 237 9.38 29.53 -8.14
CA SER A 237 9.37 30.55 -9.20
C SER A 237 9.79 29.99 -10.57
N GLY A 238 10.21 28.72 -10.66
CA GLY A 238 10.58 28.07 -11.92
C GLY A 238 11.94 28.48 -12.49
N GLU A 239 12.82 29.05 -11.65
CA GLU A 239 14.15 29.54 -12.03
C GLU A 239 15.21 28.41 -12.06
N ILE A 240 14.85 27.19 -11.64
CA ILE A 240 15.75 26.02 -11.65
C ILE A 240 15.50 25.19 -12.92
N ASP A 241 16.34 25.38 -13.94
CA ASP A 241 16.21 24.71 -15.25
C ASP A 241 16.04 23.18 -15.16
N SER A 242 16.81 22.52 -14.30
CA SER A 242 16.78 21.05 -14.15
C SER A 242 15.46 20.49 -13.58
N GLN A 243 14.61 21.35 -13.01
CA GLN A 243 13.34 20.99 -12.38
C GLN A 243 12.13 21.71 -13.00
N LYS A 244 12.35 22.41 -14.13
CA LYS A 244 11.36 23.31 -14.74
C LYS A 244 10.04 22.63 -15.07
N GLU A 245 10.08 21.38 -15.52
CA GLU A 245 8.89 20.57 -15.84
C GLU A 245 8.00 20.30 -14.62
N LEU A 246 8.60 20.10 -13.44
CA LEU A 246 7.83 19.88 -12.21
C LEU A 246 7.30 21.21 -11.67
N SER A 247 8.14 22.24 -11.63
CA SER A 247 7.75 23.56 -11.12
C SER A 247 6.64 24.20 -11.96
N SER A 248 6.64 24.01 -13.28
CA SER A 248 5.60 24.55 -14.17
C SER A 248 4.22 23.93 -13.93
N LYS A 249 4.17 22.72 -13.35
CA LYS A 249 2.93 22.02 -13.01
C LYS A 249 2.40 22.40 -11.62
N ILE A 250 3.12 23.23 -10.85
CA ILE A 250 2.64 23.75 -9.57
C ILE A 250 1.69 24.93 -9.86
N SER A 251 0.44 24.81 -9.41
CA SER A 251 -0.59 25.83 -9.66
C SER A 251 -0.93 26.66 -8.42
N ARG A 252 -0.66 26.11 -7.23
CA ARG A 252 -0.95 26.75 -5.94
C ARG A 252 0.08 26.37 -4.89
N VAL A 253 0.48 27.34 -4.08
CA VAL A 253 1.39 27.19 -2.94
C VAL A 253 0.62 27.51 -1.66
N ILE A 254 0.72 26.66 -0.65
CA ILE A 254 0.15 26.88 0.68
C ILE A 254 1.29 27.05 1.68
N VAL A 255 1.34 28.21 2.33
CA VAL A 255 2.26 28.49 3.43
C VAL A 255 1.53 28.23 4.76
N ALA A 256 1.72 27.05 5.32
CA ALA A 256 1.02 26.54 6.50
C ALA A 256 1.67 26.98 7.83
N GLY A 257 1.76 28.30 8.03
CA GLY A 257 2.15 28.95 9.29
C GLY A 257 3.63 28.84 9.68
N ASN A 258 3.96 29.60 10.74
CA ASN A 258 5.33 29.89 11.20
C ASN A 258 6.19 30.43 10.05
N SER A 259 5.63 31.41 9.35
CA SER A 259 6.26 32.08 8.23
C SER A 259 7.44 32.92 8.71
N VAL A 260 7.30 33.60 9.85
CA VAL A 260 8.39 34.36 10.49
C VAL A 260 8.81 33.75 11.83
N VAL A 261 10.00 34.09 12.30
CA VAL A 261 10.40 33.82 13.69
C VAL A 261 9.51 34.56 14.69
N LYS A 262 9.33 33.97 15.87
CA LYS A 262 8.58 34.61 16.96
C LYS A 262 9.24 35.94 17.34
N ALA A 263 8.45 37.02 17.36
CA ALA A 263 8.95 38.33 17.71
C ALA A 263 9.63 38.32 19.10
N VAL A 264 10.88 38.75 19.15
CA VAL A 264 11.65 38.88 20.40
C VAL A 264 11.34 40.25 21.02
N ARG A 265 10.91 40.26 22.28
CA ARG A 265 10.76 41.50 23.05
C ARG A 265 12.15 42.03 23.42
N MET A 266 12.52 43.21 22.91
CA MET A 266 13.71 43.92 23.38
C MET A 266 13.30 44.88 24.50
N ASP A 267 13.55 44.50 25.75
CA ASP A 267 13.40 45.42 26.89
C ASP A 267 14.52 46.48 26.84
N ASP A 268 14.16 47.76 26.93
CA ASP A 268 15.10 48.85 27.14
C ASP A 268 15.41 48.96 28.65
N PRO A 269 16.63 48.62 29.13
CA PRO A 269 16.96 48.64 30.56
C PRO A 269 16.93 50.03 31.18
N THR A 270 16.89 51.09 30.37
CA THR A 270 17.10 52.48 30.80
C THR A 270 15.80 53.24 31.08
N LYS A 271 14.62 52.66 30.81
CA LYS A 271 13.33 53.32 31.01
C LYS A 271 12.46 52.64 32.08
N PRO A 272 11.82 53.40 32.98
CA PRO A 272 10.93 52.82 33.98
C PRO A 272 9.69 52.21 33.32
N LYS A 273 9.34 50.98 33.72
CA LYS A 273 8.12 50.28 33.29
C LYS A 273 6.88 51.13 33.64
N ARG A 274 6.24 51.73 32.64
CA ARG A 274 4.93 52.38 32.79
C ARG A 274 3.83 51.39 32.45
N TYR A 275 2.90 51.19 33.37
CA TYR A 275 1.75 50.32 33.18
C TYR A 275 0.85 50.87 32.06
N GLY A 276 0.58 50.05 31.04
CA GLY A 276 -0.43 50.34 30.01
C GLY A 276 0.05 51.01 28.70
N VAL A 277 1.35 51.27 28.52
CA VAL A 277 1.90 51.66 27.19
C VAL A 277 3.20 50.91 26.94
N ASP A 278 3.08 49.80 26.21
CA ASP A 278 4.20 48.95 25.83
C ASP A 278 4.89 49.57 24.59
N GLN A 279 6.00 50.29 24.79
CA GLN A 279 6.85 50.77 23.69
C GLN A 279 7.92 49.73 23.36
N THR A 280 7.50 48.51 23.01
CA THR A 280 8.41 47.45 22.55
C THR A 280 8.77 47.67 21.08
N LYS A 281 10.07 47.74 20.75
CA LYS A 281 10.53 47.66 19.36
C LYS A 281 10.42 46.21 18.89
N ILE A 282 9.58 45.96 17.88
CA ILE A 282 9.48 44.68 17.18
C ILE A 282 10.40 44.78 15.95
N ASP A 283 11.28 43.80 15.75
CA ASP A 283 12.04 43.70 14.51
C ASP A 283 11.10 43.32 13.36
N MET A 284 10.99 44.20 12.37
CA MET A 284 10.11 44.03 11.22
C MET A 284 10.83 43.37 10.03
N ASN A 285 12.16 43.19 10.08
CA ASN A 285 12.92 42.62 8.96
C ASN A 285 12.38 41.25 8.51
N PRO A 286 12.04 40.30 9.41
CA PRO A 286 11.42 39.05 8.99
C PRO A 286 10.14 39.21 8.16
N LEU A 287 9.31 40.19 8.48
CA LEU A 287 8.06 40.45 7.76
C LEU A 287 8.31 41.12 6.41
N ILE A 288 9.31 42.00 6.33
CA ILE A 288 9.72 42.62 5.06
C ILE A 288 10.24 41.54 4.10
N THR A 289 11.13 40.66 4.57
CA THR A 289 11.64 39.55 3.75
C THR A 289 10.55 38.57 3.35
N LEU A 290 9.59 38.28 4.25
CA LEU A 290 8.43 37.45 3.91
C LEU A 290 7.60 38.10 2.78
N ASP A 291 7.35 39.40 2.84
CA ASP A 291 6.60 40.13 1.81
C ASP A 291 7.32 40.10 0.44
N GLU A 292 8.64 40.28 0.42
CA GLU A 292 9.46 40.16 -0.81
C GLU A 292 9.38 38.74 -1.42
N ILE A 293 9.51 37.71 -0.59
CA ILE A 293 9.44 36.31 -1.04
C ILE A 293 8.05 35.96 -1.55
N LEU A 294 7.00 36.34 -0.82
CA LEU A 294 5.63 36.10 -1.26
C LEU A 294 5.35 36.83 -2.57
N SER A 295 5.87 38.05 -2.74
CA SER A 295 5.73 38.83 -3.97
C SER A 295 6.32 38.07 -5.16
N SER A 296 7.54 37.54 -5.02
CA SER A 296 8.20 36.75 -6.08
C SER A 296 7.41 35.50 -6.44
N ILE A 297 6.92 34.74 -5.45
CA ILE A 297 6.13 33.52 -5.71
C ILE A 297 4.79 33.86 -6.38
N CYS A 298 4.15 34.98 -5.98
CA CYS A 298 2.85 35.41 -6.49
C CYS A 298 2.84 35.81 -7.98
N GLU A 299 4.00 36.05 -8.58
CA GLU A 299 4.13 36.34 -10.03
C GLU A 299 3.70 35.14 -10.88
N ASN A 300 4.03 33.93 -10.42
CA ASN A 300 3.82 32.69 -11.16
C ASN A 300 2.77 31.77 -10.52
N ASN A 301 2.55 31.86 -9.20
CA ASN A 301 1.68 30.95 -8.47
C ASN A 301 0.58 31.68 -7.68
N CYS A 302 -0.55 31.00 -7.46
CA CYS A 302 -1.47 31.40 -6.39
C CYS A 302 -0.91 30.99 -5.03
N VAL A 303 -0.98 31.87 -4.03
CA VAL A 303 -0.43 31.63 -2.69
C VAL A 303 -1.48 31.80 -1.61
N ASP A 304 -1.69 30.76 -0.81
CA ASP A 304 -2.55 30.79 0.38
C ASP A 304 -1.66 30.80 1.62
N ILE A 305 -1.66 31.88 2.40
CA ILE A 305 -0.86 32.00 3.63
C ILE A 305 -1.72 31.86 4.88
N MET A 306 -1.42 30.84 5.67
CA MET A 306 -2.04 30.54 6.96
C MET A 306 -1.18 31.11 8.10
N PRO A 307 -1.78 31.64 9.18
CA PRO A 307 -1.03 32.00 10.38
C PRO A 307 -0.62 30.76 11.19
N GLY A 308 0.57 30.80 11.79
CA GLY A 308 1.05 29.86 12.81
C GLY A 308 1.19 30.51 14.19
N SER A 309 1.89 29.83 15.10
CA SER A 309 2.12 30.28 16.48
C SER A 309 3.10 31.45 16.58
N ASN A 310 4.00 31.58 15.60
CA ASN A 310 5.03 32.61 15.58
C ASN A 310 4.63 33.88 14.81
N ASP A 311 3.59 33.78 13.98
CA ASP A 311 3.15 34.85 13.09
C ASP A 311 2.33 35.91 13.86
N PRO A 312 2.25 37.17 13.37
CA PRO A 312 1.63 38.30 14.08
C PRO A 312 0.09 38.24 14.07
N THR A 313 -0.48 37.21 14.67
CA THR A 313 -1.91 37.00 14.87
C THR A 313 -2.22 36.59 16.32
N GLY A 314 -3.50 36.48 16.67
CA GLY A 314 -3.90 35.93 17.97
C GLY A 314 -3.51 34.46 18.11
N ALA A 315 -3.21 34.01 19.33
CA ALA A 315 -2.82 32.62 19.61
C ALA A 315 -4.00 31.63 19.64
N ALA A 316 -5.23 32.13 19.83
CA ALA A 316 -6.42 31.29 19.96
C ALA A 316 -6.93 30.78 18.61
N LEU A 317 -7.36 29.52 18.56
CA LEU A 317 -7.98 28.90 17.38
C LEU A 317 -9.51 29.16 17.32
N PRO A 318 -10.10 29.22 16.12
CA PRO A 318 -9.44 29.38 14.83
C PRO A 318 -8.69 30.72 14.75
N GLN A 319 -7.42 30.69 14.37
CA GLN A 319 -6.65 31.90 14.16
C GLN A 319 -7.19 32.59 12.90
N GLN A 320 -7.53 33.87 13.06
CA GLN A 320 -8.00 34.69 11.95
C GLN A 320 -6.82 35.03 11.02
N SER A 321 -7.11 35.26 9.75
CA SER A 321 -6.10 35.49 8.71
C SER A 321 -5.14 36.62 9.06
N LEU A 322 -3.91 36.52 8.56
CA LEU A 322 -2.95 37.62 8.56
C LEU A 322 -3.56 38.83 7.84
N HIS A 323 -3.33 40.02 8.40
CA HIS A 323 -3.88 41.23 7.80
C HIS A 323 -3.09 41.59 6.53
N ARG A 324 -3.77 41.83 5.40
CA ARG A 324 -3.12 42.10 4.10
C ARG A 324 -2.15 43.30 4.11
N PHE A 325 -2.39 44.31 4.97
CA PHE A 325 -1.46 45.42 5.22
C PHE A 325 -0.06 45.01 5.73
N LEU A 326 0.13 43.78 6.21
CA LEU A 326 1.45 43.26 6.54
C LEU A 326 2.30 43.01 5.29
N PHE A 327 1.69 43.01 4.10
CA PHE A 327 2.29 42.63 2.82
C PHE A 327 2.09 43.75 1.78
N PRO A 328 2.81 44.87 1.86
CA PRO A 328 2.65 45.97 0.91
C PRO A 328 3.01 45.58 -0.54
N ASN A 329 3.96 44.67 -0.77
CA ASN A 329 4.34 44.21 -2.11
C ASN A 329 3.44 43.06 -2.56
N ALA A 330 3.46 41.93 -1.84
CA ALA A 330 2.71 40.74 -2.22
C ALA A 330 1.19 40.96 -2.13
N GLY A 331 0.74 41.84 -1.23
CA GLY A 331 -0.65 42.23 -1.10
C GLY A 331 -1.22 42.99 -2.30
N SER A 332 -0.40 43.43 -3.25
CA SER A 332 -0.89 44.00 -4.52
C SER A 332 -1.40 42.93 -5.50
N PHE A 333 -1.03 41.66 -5.32
CA PHE A 333 -1.42 40.56 -6.20
C PHE A 333 -2.74 39.91 -5.78
N ASP A 334 -3.65 39.69 -6.71
CA ASP A 334 -4.88 38.92 -6.48
C ASP A 334 -4.62 37.43 -6.22
N SER A 335 -3.44 36.94 -6.62
CA SER A 335 -2.95 35.59 -6.38
C SER A 335 -2.61 35.32 -4.90
N LEU A 336 -2.43 36.35 -4.06
CA LEU A 336 -2.20 36.20 -2.62
C LEU A 336 -3.53 36.15 -1.84
N LYS A 337 -3.74 35.06 -1.10
CA LYS A 337 -4.85 34.89 -0.16
C LYS A 337 -4.33 34.71 1.27
N CYS A 338 -4.67 35.66 2.14
CA CYS A 338 -4.50 35.48 3.58
C CYS A 338 -5.70 34.70 4.12
N VAL A 339 -5.46 33.51 4.67
CA VAL A 339 -6.51 32.56 5.09
C VAL A 339 -6.42 32.24 6.59
N SER A 340 -7.45 31.62 7.16
CA SER A 340 -7.47 31.24 8.58
C SER A 340 -6.58 30.02 8.87
N ASN A 341 -6.36 29.74 10.16
CA ASN A 341 -5.90 28.43 10.64
C ASN A 341 -6.92 27.90 11.66
N PRO A 342 -7.62 26.77 11.40
CA PRO A 342 -7.50 25.89 10.23
C PRO A 342 -7.91 26.54 8.89
N HIS A 343 -7.49 25.91 7.79
CA HIS A 343 -7.84 26.29 6.43
C HIS A 343 -8.55 25.14 5.70
N SER A 344 -9.71 25.41 5.08
CA SER A 344 -10.38 24.48 4.19
C SER A 344 -10.78 25.15 2.88
N PHE A 345 -10.60 24.44 1.76
CA PHE A 345 -10.95 24.90 0.42
C PHE A 345 -11.07 23.71 -0.55
N ASP A 346 -11.74 23.92 -1.68
CA ASP A 346 -11.69 23.01 -2.81
C ASP A 346 -10.83 23.61 -3.93
N PHE A 347 -10.13 22.76 -4.64
CA PHE A 347 -9.35 23.13 -5.82
C PHE A 347 -9.27 21.96 -6.79
N LEU A 348 -9.61 22.18 -8.07
CA LEU A 348 -9.60 21.14 -9.12
C LEU A 348 -10.31 19.83 -8.71
N GLY A 349 -11.47 19.97 -8.04
CA GLY A 349 -12.27 18.83 -7.56
C GLY A 349 -11.68 18.09 -6.36
N VAL A 350 -10.61 18.60 -5.74
CA VAL A 350 -9.97 18.05 -4.54
C VAL A 350 -10.30 18.93 -3.34
N GLN A 351 -10.83 18.33 -2.28
CA GLN A 351 -11.10 19.01 -1.01
C GLN A 351 -9.86 18.95 -0.10
N PHE A 352 -9.35 20.11 0.29
CA PHE A 352 -8.24 20.27 1.21
C PHE A 352 -8.75 20.72 2.59
N LEU A 353 -8.09 20.21 3.62
CA LEU A 353 -8.24 20.65 5.00
C LEU A 353 -6.86 20.63 5.65
N GLY A 354 -6.47 21.72 6.31
CA GLY A 354 -5.20 21.71 7.02
C GLY A 354 -5.10 22.69 8.17
N THR A 355 -4.05 22.48 8.95
CA THR A 355 -3.74 23.23 10.17
C THR A 355 -2.27 23.62 10.20
N SER A 356 -1.92 24.73 10.85
CA SER A 356 -0.51 25.15 11.01
C SER A 356 0.25 24.41 12.14
N GLY A 357 -0.27 23.27 12.62
CA GLY A 357 0.47 22.34 13.49
C GLY A 357 0.18 22.44 14.98
N GLN A 358 -0.36 23.55 15.49
CA GLN A 358 -0.54 23.73 16.94
C GLN A 358 -1.48 22.71 17.57
N ASN A 359 -2.52 22.28 16.84
CA ASN A 359 -3.45 21.25 17.30
C ASN A 359 -2.74 19.90 17.52
N LEU A 360 -1.88 19.50 16.59
CA LEU A 360 -1.14 18.24 16.68
C LEU A 360 -0.06 18.31 17.76
N GLU A 361 0.66 19.43 17.83
CA GLU A 361 1.69 19.66 18.84
C GLU A 361 1.11 19.61 20.26
N ASP A 362 -0.09 20.18 20.47
CA ASP A 362 -0.77 20.12 21.77
C ASP A 362 -1.23 18.68 22.12
N ILE A 363 -1.76 17.91 21.15
CA ILE A 363 -2.11 16.50 21.36
C ILE A 363 -0.88 15.66 21.71
N LEU A 364 0.26 15.93 21.07
CA LEU A 364 1.50 15.23 21.38
C LEU A 364 1.91 15.41 22.84
N CYS A 365 1.60 16.54 23.50
CA CYS A 365 1.87 16.71 24.93
C CYS A 365 1.21 15.63 25.82
N TYR A 366 0.19 14.90 25.33
CA TYR A 366 -0.54 13.85 26.04
C TYR A 366 0.03 12.43 25.85
N THR A 367 1.13 12.26 25.12
CA THR A 367 1.70 10.94 24.80
C THR A 367 3.21 10.97 24.60
N GLU A 368 3.86 9.84 24.85
CA GLU A 368 5.29 9.62 24.54
C GLU A 368 5.50 8.65 23.36
N ASP A 369 4.50 7.80 23.07
CA ASP A 369 4.65 6.66 22.16
C ASP A 369 4.03 6.87 20.78
N GLN A 370 3.32 7.97 20.55
CA GLN A 370 2.64 8.23 19.27
C GLN A 370 3.44 9.17 18.36
N SER A 371 3.48 8.83 17.07
CA SER A 371 4.03 9.69 16.02
C SER A 371 3.03 10.74 15.52
N SER A 372 3.52 11.83 14.90
CA SER A 372 2.65 12.84 14.27
C SER A 372 1.70 12.23 13.22
N LEU A 373 2.17 11.22 12.46
CA LEU A 373 1.34 10.59 11.43
C LEU A 373 0.21 9.74 12.02
N GLU A 374 0.45 9.03 13.14
CA GLU A 374 -0.58 8.28 13.87
C GLU A 374 -1.63 9.21 14.48
N ILE A 375 -1.20 10.33 15.09
CA ILE A 375 -2.12 11.35 15.59
C ILE A 375 -2.95 11.96 14.45
N SER A 376 -2.36 12.17 13.28
CA SER A 376 -3.08 12.71 12.12
C SER A 376 -4.17 11.76 11.61
N ASP A 377 -3.91 10.45 11.58
CA ASP A 377 -4.94 9.42 11.28
C ASP A 377 -6.05 9.45 12.36
N ASN A 378 -5.66 9.54 13.63
CA ASN A 378 -6.60 9.60 14.74
C ASN A 378 -7.49 10.85 14.71
N ILE A 379 -6.98 12.03 14.34
CA ILE A 379 -7.78 13.26 14.18
C ILE A 379 -8.93 13.05 13.20
N LEU A 380 -8.67 12.35 12.08
CA LEU A 380 -9.70 12.01 11.10
C LEU A 380 -10.70 10.99 11.65
N ARG A 381 -10.24 9.98 12.40
CA ARG A 381 -11.10 8.98 13.06
C ARG A 381 -11.99 9.57 14.15
N TRP A 382 -11.44 10.48 14.96
CA TRP A 382 -12.18 11.20 16.00
C TRP A 382 -13.13 12.24 15.43
N ARG A 383 -12.97 12.58 14.13
CA ARG A 383 -13.70 13.64 13.43
C ARG A 383 -13.57 15.00 14.12
N HIS A 384 -12.39 15.30 14.67
CA HIS A 384 -12.19 16.52 15.44
C HIS A 384 -10.76 17.06 15.32
N LEU A 385 -10.60 18.26 14.76
CA LEU A 385 -9.28 18.87 14.49
C LEU A 385 -8.53 19.26 15.77
N CYS A 386 -9.25 19.75 16.79
CA CYS A 386 -8.68 20.39 17.98
C CYS A 386 -9.31 19.84 19.28
N PRO A 387 -9.26 18.52 19.56
CA PRO A 387 -10.03 17.92 20.66
C PRO A 387 -9.62 18.44 22.04
N THR A 388 -8.34 18.77 22.24
CA THR A 388 -7.82 19.32 23.50
C THR A 388 -8.25 20.77 23.76
N SER A 389 -8.95 21.40 22.82
CA SER A 389 -9.49 22.74 22.98
C SER A 389 -10.80 22.73 23.75
N PRO A 390 -11.03 23.64 24.72
CA PRO A 390 -10.14 24.70 25.23
C PRO A 390 -9.30 24.32 26.46
N ASP A 391 -9.10 23.02 26.77
CA ASP A 391 -8.39 22.54 27.98
C ASP A 391 -6.92 22.99 27.99
N THR A 392 -6.15 22.57 26.98
CA THR A 392 -4.72 22.91 26.84
C THR A 392 -4.42 23.73 25.60
N LEU A 393 -5.21 23.55 24.54
CA LEU A 393 -5.15 24.35 23.34
C LEU A 393 -6.15 25.50 23.43
N TRP A 394 -5.68 26.74 23.28
CA TRP A 394 -6.55 27.92 23.40
C TRP A 394 -7.47 28.06 22.19
N SER A 395 -8.78 28.28 22.44
CA SER A 395 -9.73 28.64 21.40
C SER A 395 -10.64 29.80 21.77
N TYR A 396 -11.34 30.31 20.77
CA TYR A 396 -12.46 31.21 20.96
C TYR A 396 -13.66 30.45 21.60
N PRO A 397 -14.41 31.06 22.55
CA PRO A 397 -15.53 30.42 23.23
C PRO A 397 -16.79 30.40 22.34
N PHE A 398 -16.91 29.41 21.46
CA PHE A 398 -18.13 29.21 20.68
C PHE A 398 -19.26 28.64 21.54
N LYS A 399 -20.50 29.00 21.19
CA LYS A 399 -21.70 28.65 21.95
C LYS A 399 -22.51 27.51 21.33
N ASP A 400 -22.85 27.65 20.05
CA ASP A 400 -23.86 26.80 19.40
C ASP A 400 -23.24 25.73 18.48
N ILE A 401 -21.98 25.93 18.06
CA ILE A 401 -21.25 25.02 17.17
C ILE A 401 -19.81 24.85 17.66
N ASP A 402 -19.27 23.64 17.51
CA ASP A 402 -17.82 23.42 17.56
C ASP A 402 -17.28 23.45 16.13
N PRO A 403 -16.54 24.50 15.71
CA PRO A 403 -16.07 24.63 14.34
C PRO A 403 -14.96 23.63 13.98
N PHE A 404 -14.42 22.89 14.95
CA PHE A 404 -13.34 21.93 14.74
C PHE A 404 -13.84 20.53 14.38
N ILE A 405 -15.16 20.31 14.37
CA ILE A 405 -15.76 19.04 13.95
C ILE A 405 -15.60 18.85 12.44
N ILE A 406 -15.13 17.67 12.07
CA ILE A 406 -14.97 17.27 10.67
C ILE A 406 -16.30 16.68 10.18
N THR A 407 -16.92 17.36 9.22
CA THR A 407 -18.23 16.99 8.65
C THR A 407 -18.15 16.26 7.31
N SER A 408 -17.03 16.37 6.59
CA SER A 408 -16.71 15.58 5.39
C SER A 408 -15.23 15.13 5.43
N ARG A 409 -14.91 13.95 4.90
CA ARG A 409 -13.51 13.50 4.81
C ARG A 409 -12.83 14.25 3.67
N PRO A 410 -11.79 15.07 3.96
CA PRO A 410 -11.06 15.75 2.90
C PRO A 410 -10.29 14.73 2.05
N HIS A 411 -10.02 15.09 0.80
CA HIS A 411 -9.14 14.32 -0.05
C HIS A 411 -7.69 14.42 0.42
N VAL A 412 -7.31 15.62 0.90
CA VAL A 412 -5.99 15.91 1.46
C VAL A 412 -6.17 16.55 2.83
N TYR A 413 -5.72 15.86 3.87
CA TYR A 413 -5.52 16.44 5.20
C TYR A 413 -4.04 16.73 5.40
N PHE A 414 -3.67 17.96 5.75
CA PHE A 414 -2.27 18.34 6.00
C PHE A 414 -2.08 19.07 7.32
N VAL A 415 -0.90 18.88 7.92
CA VAL A 415 -0.51 19.53 9.17
C VAL A 415 0.87 20.15 8.98
N GLY A 416 0.95 21.48 9.06
CA GLY A 416 2.20 22.22 8.95
C GLY A 416 3.07 22.12 10.21
N ASN A 417 4.29 22.64 10.12
CA ASN A 417 5.21 22.85 11.24
C ASN A 417 5.59 21.57 12.02
N GLN A 418 5.61 20.44 11.32
CA GLN A 418 6.09 19.17 11.86
C GLN A 418 7.61 19.02 11.71
N SER A 419 8.24 18.19 12.54
CA SER A 419 9.71 18.04 12.56
C SER A 419 10.30 17.41 11.29
N LYS A 420 9.48 16.71 10.50
CA LYS A 420 9.85 16.08 9.22
C LYS A 420 8.61 15.90 8.34
N PHE A 421 8.81 15.73 7.04
CA PHE A 421 7.75 15.34 6.11
C PHE A 421 7.46 13.84 6.22
N GLU A 422 6.19 13.50 6.40
CA GLU A 422 5.65 12.14 6.36
C GLU A 422 4.25 12.18 5.74
N TYR A 423 3.83 11.10 5.10
CA TYR A 423 2.48 10.99 4.54
C TYR A 423 1.94 9.56 4.65
N LYS A 424 0.61 9.43 4.65
CA LYS A 424 -0.12 8.16 4.62
C LYS A 424 -1.30 8.31 3.67
N LYS A 425 -1.41 7.42 2.68
CA LYS A 425 -2.64 7.29 1.90
C LYS A 425 -3.66 6.56 2.77
N LEU A 426 -4.80 7.20 3.01
CA LEU A 426 -5.93 6.56 3.68
C LEU A 426 -6.91 6.14 2.59
N ASP A 427 -6.96 4.87 2.26
CA ASP A 427 -7.96 4.33 1.36
C ASP A 427 -9.33 4.27 2.08
N GLY A 428 -10.42 4.46 1.33
CA GLY A 428 -11.78 4.22 1.83
C GLY A 428 -12.10 2.73 1.85
N ASP A 429 -13.32 2.36 2.24
CA ASP A 429 -13.82 1.05 1.82
C ASP A 429 -13.98 1.06 0.29
N PRO A 430 -13.70 -0.06 -0.40
CA PRO A 430 -13.84 -0.13 -1.85
C PRO A 430 -15.25 0.20 -2.29
N LYS A 431 -15.38 0.76 -3.50
CA LYS A 431 -16.68 0.96 -4.12
C LYS A 431 -17.26 -0.39 -4.49
N VAL A 432 -18.35 -0.77 -3.82
CA VAL A 432 -19.11 -1.98 -4.16
C VAL A 432 -19.94 -1.69 -5.41
N VAL A 433 -19.64 -2.40 -6.50
CA VAL A 433 -20.24 -2.17 -7.83
C VAL A 433 -20.51 -3.51 -8.54
N THR A 434 -21.25 -3.46 -9.65
CA THR A 434 -21.39 -4.64 -10.52
C THR A 434 -20.09 -4.92 -11.30
N ALA A 435 -19.90 -6.15 -11.77
CA ALA A 435 -18.75 -6.49 -12.60
C ALA A 435 -18.64 -5.61 -13.86
N LYS A 436 -19.77 -5.32 -14.51
CA LYS A 436 -19.86 -4.46 -15.70
C LYS A 436 -19.38 -3.03 -15.44
N GLU A 437 -19.71 -2.47 -14.27
CA GLU A 437 -19.24 -1.15 -13.83
C GLU A 437 -17.77 -1.19 -13.45
N ALA A 438 -17.35 -2.23 -12.73
CA ALA A 438 -15.96 -2.39 -12.29
C ALA A 438 -14.98 -2.43 -13.47
N VAL A 439 -15.32 -3.14 -14.55
CA VAL A 439 -14.43 -3.25 -15.71
C VAL A 439 -14.32 -1.94 -16.52
N GLN A 440 -15.14 -0.92 -16.25
CA GLN A 440 -15.05 0.40 -16.92
C GLN A 440 -13.76 1.15 -16.59
N VAL A 441 -13.09 0.80 -15.49
CA VAL A 441 -11.81 1.41 -15.10
C VAL A 441 -10.69 1.12 -16.09
N VAL A 442 -10.81 0.04 -16.87
CA VAL A 442 -9.82 -0.34 -17.89
C VAL A 442 -9.95 0.55 -19.12
N LYS A 443 -8.82 1.11 -19.54
CA LYS A 443 -8.67 1.96 -20.72
C LYS A 443 -7.77 1.29 -21.76
N SER A 444 -7.84 1.77 -23.01
CA SER A 444 -6.93 1.32 -24.07
C SER A 444 -5.47 1.55 -23.67
N ASN A 445 -4.59 0.62 -24.05
CA ASN A 445 -3.18 0.57 -23.68
C ASN A 445 -2.86 0.22 -22.21
N ASP A 446 -3.86 -0.01 -21.36
CA ASP A 446 -3.61 -0.47 -19.98
C ASP A 446 -3.01 -1.87 -19.96
N ARG A 447 -2.19 -2.13 -18.94
CA ARG A 447 -1.80 -3.48 -18.53
C ARG A 447 -2.72 -3.97 -17.41
N VAL A 448 -3.46 -5.05 -17.69
CA VAL A 448 -4.36 -5.71 -16.74
C VAL A 448 -3.72 -7.00 -16.25
N TYR A 449 -3.48 -7.07 -14.94
CA TYR A 449 -3.15 -8.33 -14.26
C TYR A 449 -4.45 -9.08 -13.93
N MET A 450 -4.49 -10.37 -14.25
CA MET A 450 -5.55 -11.28 -13.82
C MET A 450 -4.96 -12.34 -12.90
N HIS A 451 -5.60 -12.52 -11.74
CA HIS A 451 -5.24 -13.55 -10.77
C HIS A 451 -5.12 -14.92 -11.43
N GLY A 452 -4.09 -15.69 -11.04
CA GLY A 452 -3.74 -16.95 -11.70
C GLY A 452 -4.35 -18.21 -11.07
N ILE A 453 -3.95 -19.35 -11.64
CA ILE A 453 -4.23 -20.71 -11.21
C ILE A 453 -5.75 -20.96 -11.12
N ALA A 454 -6.25 -21.30 -9.94
CA ALA A 454 -7.65 -21.54 -9.67
C ALA A 454 -8.37 -20.26 -9.18
N ALA A 455 -7.64 -19.19 -8.87
CA ALA A 455 -8.19 -17.91 -8.44
C ALA A 455 -8.59 -16.99 -9.61
N PHE A 456 -8.62 -17.49 -10.85
CA PHE A 456 -8.93 -16.68 -12.02
C PHE A 456 -10.29 -15.94 -11.88
N PRO A 457 -10.33 -14.60 -12.06
CA PRO A 457 -11.54 -13.80 -11.84
C PRO A 457 -12.46 -13.88 -13.07
N THR A 458 -13.14 -15.01 -13.22
CA THR A 458 -13.90 -15.35 -14.43
C THR A 458 -14.97 -14.33 -14.79
N VAL A 459 -15.72 -13.80 -13.82
CA VAL A 459 -16.78 -12.79 -14.07
C VAL A 459 -16.19 -11.49 -14.60
N LEU A 460 -15.13 -10.97 -13.97
CA LEU A 460 -14.45 -9.76 -14.44
C LEU A 460 -13.82 -9.96 -15.82
N ALA A 461 -13.20 -11.12 -16.08
CA ALA A 461 -12.62 -11.43 -17.38
C ALA A 461 -13.70 -11.49 -18.48
N GLN A 462 -14.86 -12.09 -18.19
CA GLN A 462 -15.99 -12.14 -19.12
C GLN A 462 -16.52 -10.74 -19.43
N GLU A 463 -16.83 -9.93 -18.42
CA GLU A 463 -17.34 -8.58 -18.62
C GLU A 463 -16.32 -7.67 -19.33
N LEU A 464 -15.02 -7.81 -19.04
CA LEU A 464 -13.99 -7.07 -19.76
C LEU A 464 -13.97 -7.46 -21.24
N SER A 465 -14.10 -8.75 -21.56
CA SER A 465 -14.08 -9.21 -22.96
C SER A 465 -15.23 -8.64 -23.81
N LEU A 466 -16.37 -8.34 -23.20
CA LEU A 466 -17.52 -7.71 -23.89
C LEU A 466 -17.21 -6.27 -24.34
N ARG A 467 -16.20 -5.63 -23.74
CA ARG A 467 -15.73 -4.28 -24.13
C ARG A 467 -14.73 -4.30 -25.29
N ALA A 468 -14.53 -5.43 -25.97
CA ALA A 468 -13.60 -5.54 -27.10
C ALA A 468 -13.89 -4.56 -28.25
N GLY A 469 -15.13 -4.11 -28.41
CA GLY A 469 -15.48 -3.09 -29.41
C GLY A 469 -15.05 -1.67 -29.05
N GLU A 470 -14.74 -1.41 -27.78
CA GLU A 470 -14.42 -0.08 -27.23
C GLU A 470 -12.91 0.09 -26.97
N LEU A 471 -12.20 -1.02 -26.74
CA LEU A 471 -10.82 -1.03 -26.26
C LEU A 471 -9.83 -1.39 -27.38
N SER A 472 -8.60 -0.90 -27.24
CA SER A 472 -7.49 -1.26 -28.11
C SER A 472 -6.20 -1.44 -27.32
N ASN A 473 -5.40 -2.43 -27.74
CA ASN A 473 -4.05 -2.68 -27.21
C ASN A 473 -3.97 -2.86 -25.67
N VAL A 474 -4.98 -3.43 -25.04
CA VAL A 474 -4.96 -3.76 -23.61
C VAL A 474 -4.10 -5.01 -23.41
N GLU A 475 -3.04 -4.91 -22.62
CA GLU A 475 -2.14 -6.03 -22.31
C GLU A 475 -2.71 -6.86 -21.15
N ILE A 476 -2.98 -8.15 -21.38
CA ILE A 476 -3.47 -9.06 -20.33
C ILE A 476 -2.32 -9.93 -19.82
N ASN A 477 -2.04 -9.90 -18.52
CA ASN A 477 -1.03 -10.75 -17.88
C ASN A 477 -1.64 -11.66 -16.83
N HIS A 478 -1.27 -12.94 -16.86
CA HIS A 478 -1.59 -13.92 -15.82
C HIS A 478 -0.57 -15.07 -15.83
N LEU A 479 -0.52 -15.81 -14.72
CA LEU A 479 0.16 -17.12 -14.64
C LEU A 479 -0.67 -18.21 -15.34
N HIS A 480 -0.37 -19.48 -15.10
CA HIS A 480 -1.20 -20.59 -15.56
C HIS A 480 -2.67 -20.35 -15.15
N ILE A 481 -3.64 -20.65 -15.99
CA ILE A 481 -5.06 -20.65 -15.65
C ILE A 481 -5.71 -21.92 -16.23
N GLU A 482 -6.75 -22.45 -15.57
CA GLU A 482 -7.51 -23.61 -16.06
C GLU A 482 -8.77 -23.21 -16.86
N HIS A 483 -9.32 -22.02 -16.59
CA HIS A 483 -10.45 -21.48 -17.33
C HIS A 483 -10.03 -20.96 -18.72
N ASP A 484 -10.97 -20.93 -19.66
CA ASP A 484 -10.76 -20.18 -20.89
C ASP A 484 -10.55 -18.69 -20.56
N ASN A 485 -9.56 -18.06 -21.20
CA ASN A 485 -9.42 -16.61 -21.15
C ASN A 485 -10.27 -15.99 -22.27
N PRO A 486 -11.41 -15.35 -21.96
CA PRO A 486 -12.27 -14.78 -22.99
C PRO A 486 -11.60 -13.64 -23.76
N CYS A 487 -10.63 -12.93 -23.16
CA CYS A 487 -9.86 -11.88 -23.83
C CYS A 487 -8.88 -12.43 -24.89
N SER A 488 -8.57 -13.72 -24.87
CA SER A 488 -7.63 -14.35 -25.83
C SER A 488 -8.32 -14.95 -27.07
N LYS A 489 -9.62 -14.73 -27.24
CA LYS A 489 -10.35 -15.16 -28.44
C LYS A 489 -9.87 -14.41 -29.68
N SER A 490 -9.80 -15.10 -30.81
CA SER A 490 -9.29 -14.55 -32.08
C SER A 490 -10.04 -13.33 -32.59
N GLU A 491 -11.34 -13.26 -32.33
CA GLU A 491 -12.21 -12.11 -32.66
C GLU A 491 -11.87 -10.84 -31.88
N TYR A 492 -11.23 -10.95 -30.70
CA TYR A 492 -10.87 -9.81 -29.84
C TYR A 492 -9.38 -9.43 -29.92
N LYS A 493 -8.62 -10.00 -30.85
CA LYS A 493 -7.16 -9.79 -31.00
C LYS A 493 -6.71 -8.33 -31.19
N ASN A 494 -7.62 -7.44 -31.60
CA ASN A 494 -7.35 -6.01 -31.77
C ASN A 494 -7.49 -5.25 -30.44
N ALA A 495 -8.40 -5.70 -29.58
CA ALA A 495 -8.64 -5.12 -28.27
C ALA A 495 -7.60 -5.58 -27.24
N PHE A 496 -7.35 -6.90 -27.20
CA PHE A 496 -6.53 -7.51 -26.16
C PHE A 496 -5.27 -8.16 -26.73
N LYS A 497 -4.18 -8.05 -25.97
CA LYS A 497 -2.88 -8.69 -26.22
C LYS A 497 -2.46 -9.47 -24.98
N THR A 498 -2.76 -10.76 -24.94
CA THR A 498 -2.37 -11.60 -23.79
C THR A 498 -0.89 -11.91 -23.84
N LYS A 499 -0.16 -11.46 -22.81
CA LYS A 499 1.25 -11.80 -22.58
C LYS A 499 1.32 -12.60 -21.28
N ASN A 500 1.41 -13.91 -21.44
CA ASN A 500 1.39 -14.86 -20.34
C ASN A 500 2.71 -14.79 -19.57
N PHE A 501 2.65 -14.95 -18.25
CA PHE A 501 3.82 -15.28 -17.45
C PHE A 501 4.06 -16.80 -17.42
N PHE A 502 3.01 -17.59 -17.57
CA PHE A 502 3.09 -19.04 -17.75
C PHE A 502 1.90 -19.53 -18.59
N ILE A 503 2.15 -20.41 -19.57
CA ILE A 503 1.12 -20.89 -20.50
C ILE A 503 0.38 -22.12 -19.93
N GLY A 504 -0.94 -22.03 -19.79
CA GLY A 504 -1.83 -23.17 -19.54
C GLY A 504 -2.28 -23.86 -20.85
N ALA A 505 -2.89 -25.04 -20.75
CA ALA A 505 -3.34 -25.80 -21.92
C ALA A 505 -4.34 -25.01 -22.80
N ASN A 506 -5.22 -24.26 -22.15
CA ASN A 506 -6.21 -23.35 -22.73
C ASN A 506 -5.59 -22.23 -23.60
N GLN A 507 -4.36 -21.79 -23.32
CA GLN A 507 -3.71 -20.69 -24.04
C GLN A 507 -2.83 -21.14 -25.21
N ARG A 508 -2.49 -22.43 -25.31
CA ARG A 508 -1.55 -22.95 -26.34
C ARG A 508 -2.01 -22.67 -27.76
N LYS A 509 -3.32 -22.72 -28.03
CA LYS A 509 -3.89 -22.41 -29.35
C LYS A 509 -3.71 -20.93 -29.69
N ALA A 510 -4.05 -20.04 -28.76
CA ALA A 510 -3.90 -18.60 -28.96
C ALA A 510 -2.43 -18.19 -29.17
N VAL A 511 -1.49 -18.86 -28.49
CA VAL A 511 -0.05 -18.67 -28.71
C VAL A 511 0.38 -19.15 -30.10
N ALA A 512 -0.07 -20.34 -30.51
CA ALA A 512 0.25 -20.89 -31.84
C ALA A 512 -0.30 -20.03 -32.99
N GLU A 513 -1.42 -19.33 -32.77
CA GLU A 513 -2.06 -18.42 -33.73
C GLU A 513 -1.51 -16.98 -33.67
N GLY A 514 -0.53 -16.70 -32.80
CA GLY A 514 0.07 -15.37 -32.66
C GLY A 514 -0.84 -14.32 -32.00
N ILE A 515 -1.93 -14.76 -31.35
CA ILE A 515 -2.86 -13.90 -30.60
C ILE A 515 -2.29 -13.61 -29.21
N SER A 516 -1.63 -14.60 -28.61
CA SER A 516 -1.01 -14.53 -27.29
C SER A 516 0.49 -14.80 -27.37
N SER A 517 1.24 -14.38 -26.35
CA SER A 517 2.68 -14.65 -26.25
C SER A 517 3.08 -14.99 -24.82
N LEU A 518 4.36 -15.35 -24.60
CA LEU A 518 4.97 -15.62 -23.30
C LEU A 518 6.03 -14.56 -23.00
N ILE A 519 6.09 -14.10 -21.75
CA ILE A 519 7.21 -13.33 -21.21
C ILE A 519 8.16 -14.31 -20.52
N PRO A 520 9.35 -14.59 -21.07
CA PRO A 520 10.31 -15.48 -20.43
C PRO A 520 10.93 -14.78 -19.21
N CYS A 521 10.65 -15.30 -18.02
CA CYS A 521 11.17 -14.82 -16.75
C CYS A 521 11.06 -15.94 -15.70
N PHE A 522 12.00 -16.01 -14.75
CA PHE A 522 11.86 -16.91 -13.61
C PHE A 522 10.66 -16.49 -12.77
N LEU A 523 9.96 -17.46 -12.19
CA LEU A 523 8.77 -17.15 -11.41
C LEU A 523 9.10 -16.27 -10.20
N SER A 524 10.25 -16.52 -9.56
CA SER A 524 10.80 -15.71 -8.46
C SER A 524 11.07 -14.24 -8.82
N GLU A 525 11.28 -13.93 -10.11
CA GLU A 525 11.62 -12.58 -10.58
C GLU A 525 10.41 -11.75 -11.03
N LEU A 526 9.26 -12.38 -11.30
CA LEU A 526 8.06 -11.65 -11.75
C LEU A 526 7.58 -10.59 -10.75
N PRO A 527 7.50 -10.86 -9.43
CA PRO A 527 7.17 -9.82 -8.44
C PRO A 527 8.13 -8.64 -8.50
N LYS A 528 9.42 -8.90 -8.72
CA LYS A 528 10.45 -7.87 -8.83
C LYS A 528 10.23 -6.99 -10.07
N LEU A 529 9.85 -7.57 -11.21
CA LEU A 529 9.52 -6.79 -12.41
C LEU A 529 8.33 -5.84 -12.20
N MET A 530 7.33 -6.24 -11.41
CA MET A 530 6.20 -5.38 -11.04
C MET A 530 6.66 -4.25 -10.11
N ARG A 531 7.36 -4.58 -9.02
CA ARG A 531 7.85 -3.63 -8.00
C ARG A 531 8.85 -2.60 -8.56
N MET A 532 9.62 -2.97 -9.58
CA MET A 532 10.54 -2.06 -10.29
C MET A 532 9.85 -1.16 -11.33
N GLY A 533 8.54 -1.30 -11.55
CA GLY A 533 7.82 -0.52 -12.55
C GLY A 533 7.88 -1.09 -13.98
N ILE A 534 8.76 -2.05 -14.27
CA ILE A 534 8.98 -2.60 -15.62
C ILE A 534 7.69 -3.27 -16.16
N ARG A 535 7.03 -4.05 -15.29
CA ARG A 535 5.76 -4.75 -15.59
C ARG A 535 4.67 -4.41 -14.58
N ARG A 536 4.67 -3.17 -14.08
CA ARG A 536 3.62 -2.67 -13.18
C ARG A 536 2.26 -2.77 -13.88
N PRO A 537 1.24 -3.39 -13.25
CA PRO A 537 -0.13 -3.37 -13.75
C PRO A 537 -0.74 -1.97 -13.60
N ASP A 538 -1.55 -1.55 -14.57
CA ASP A 538 -2.43 -0.40 -14.39
C ASP A 538 -3.66 -0.82 -13.58
N VAL A 539 -4.23 -1.99 -13.89
CA VAL A 539 -5.37 -2.57 -13.20
C VAL A 539 -5.07 -4.01 -12.79
N ALA A 540 -5.42 -4.40 -11.56
CA ALA A 540 -5.36 -5.78 -11.08
C ALA A 540 -6.76 -6.31 -10.80
N PHE A 541 -7.11 -7.45 -11.42
CA PHE A 541 -8.34 -8.19 -11.18
C PHE A 541 -8.04 -9.42 -10.32
N LEU A 542 -8.70 -9.50 -9.16
CA LEU A 542 -8.49 -10.51 -8.13
C LEU A 542 -9.76 -11.30 -7.82
N ASN A 543 -9.60 -12.49 -7.26
CA ASN A 543 -10.70 -13.28 -6.68
C ASN A 543 -10.31 -13.65 -5.25
N VAL A 544 -10.98 -13.05 -4.26
CA VAL A 544 -10.56 -13.08 -2.86
C VAL A 544 -11.71 -13.50 -1.95
N SER A 545 -11.38 -13.97 -0.75
CA SER A 545 -12.38 -14.27 0.28
C SER A 545 -13.05 -12.99 0.83
N PRO A 546 -14.24 -13.11 1.44
CA PRO A 546 -14.86 -12.01 2.18
C PRO A 546 -13.93 -11.44 3.25
N PRO A 547 -14.02 -10.12 3.53
CA PRO A 547 -13.24 -9.53 4.61
C PRO A 547 -13.64 -10.14 5.95
N ASP A 548 -12.65 -10.46 6.78
CA ASP A 548 -12.88 -10.91 8.14
C ASP A 548 -13.27 -9.74 9.07
N LYS A 549 -13.49 -10.05 10.36
CA LYS A 549 -13.82 -9.05 11.39
C LYS A 549 -12.78 -7.94 11.59
N HIS A 550 -11.57 -8.12 11.05
CA HIS A 550 -10.48 -7.15 11.10
C HIS A 550 -10.32 -6.39 9.78
N GLY A 551 -11.17 -6.66 8.79
CA GLY A 551 -11.15 -6.01 7.48
C GLY A 551 -10.08 -6.57 6.55
N PHE A 552 -9.70 -7.84 6.70
CA PHE A 552 -8.77 -8.51 5.78
C PHE A 552 -9.46 -9.54 4.90
N CYS A 553 -9.27 -9.42 3.60
CA CYS A 553 -9.52 -10.50 2.64
C CYS A 553 -8.30 -11.42 2.56
N SER A 554 -8.47 -12.60 1.98
CA SER A 554 -7.37 -13.49 1.59
C SER A 554 -7.38 -13.75 0.09
N LEU A 555 -6.20 -13.70 -0.53
CA LEU A 555 -5.92 -14.11 -1.92
C LEU A 555 -6.19 -15.61 -2.17
N GLY A 556 -6.32 -16.39 -1.11
CA GLY A 556 -6.75 -17.79 -1.16
C GLY A 556 -5.74 -18.72 -1.81
N VAL A 557 -6.13 -19.36 -2.91
CA VAL A 557 -5.39 -20.48 -3.51
C VAL A 557 -4.13 -20.07 -4.29
N GLU A 558 -3.96 -18.78 -4.60
CA GLU A 558 -2.76 -18.24 -5.26
C GLU A 558 -2.33 -16.94 -4.59
N VAL A 559 -1.11 -16.91 -4.07
CA VAL A 559 -0.44 -15.67 -3.64
C VAL A 559 0.58 -15.22 -4.68
N ALA A 560 1.32 -16.19 -5.23
CA ALA A 560 2.51 -16.03 -6.08
C ALA A 560 2.78 -14.63 -6.60
N THR A 561 2.14 -14.24 -7.71
CA THR A 561 2.35 -12.90 -8.28
C THR A 561 1.25 -11.91 -7.90
N ALA A 562 0.11 -12.39 -7.42
CA ALA A 562 -1.02 -11.54 -7.03
C ALA A 562 -0.67 -10.59 -5.88
N TYR A 563 0.15 -11.03 -4.93
CA TYR A 563 0.58 -10.17 -3.83
C TYR A 563 1.32 -8.92 -4.34
N ALA A 564 2.27 -9.10 -5.27
CA ALA A 564 2.97 -7.96 -5.89
C ALA A 564 2.05 -7.14 -6.81
N ALA A 565 1.04 -7.75 -7.43
CA ALA A 565 0.05 -7.02 -8.21
C ALA A 565 -0.80 -6.10 -7.32
N VAL A 566 -1.23 -6.57 -6.13
CA VAL A 566 -1.94 -5.75 -5.12
C VAL A 566 -1.07 -4.58 -4.67
N GLU A 567 0.22 -4.83 -4.38
CA GLU A 567 1.14 -3.78 -3.92
C GLU A 567 1.38 -2.67 -4.95
N THR A 568 1.33 -3.00 -6.25
CA THR A 568 1.86 -2.13 -7.30
C THR A 568 0.82 -1.60 -8.28
N ALA A 569 -0.34 -2.23 -8.43
CA ALA A 569 -1.36 -1.77 -9.37
C ALA A 569 -1.82 -0.34 -9.06
N LYS A 570 -2.27 0.41 -10.09
CA LYS A 570 -2.87 1.73 -9.88
C LYS A 570 -4.31 1.59 -9.38
N VAL A 571 -5.03 0.57 -9.87
CA VAL A 571 -6.39 0.23 -9.49
C VAL A 571 -6.49 -1.25 -9.18
N VAL A 572 -7.04 -1.60 -8.01
CA VAL A 572 -7.30 -2.98 -7.60
C VAL A 572 -8.80 -3.24 -7.56
N VAL A 573 -9.25 -4.19 -8.38
CA VAL A 573 -10.65 -4.64 -8.45
C VAL A 573 -10.69 -6.09 -7.98
N ALA A 574 -11.49 -6.37 -6.95
CA ALA A 574 -11.62 -7.72 -6.41
C ALA A 574 -13.04 -8.27 -6.55
N GLN A 575 -13.14 -9.49 -7.06
CA GLN A 575 -14.29 -10.34 -6.82
C GLN A 575 -14.24 -10.83 -5.36
N ILE A 576 -15.27 -10.52 -4.58
CA ILE A 576 -15.43 -11.03 -3.22
C ILE A 576 -16.26 -12.30 -3.29
N ASN A 577 -15.63 -13.44 -3.06
CA ASN A 577 -16.21 -14.77 -3.27
C ASN A 577 -16.08 -15.64 -2.01
N PRO A 578 -17.21 -16.06 -1.38
CA PRO A 578 -17.18 -16.91 -0.18
C PRO A 578 -16.58 -18.30 -0.40
N ASN A 579 -16.44 -18.75 -1.65
CA ASN A 579 -15.80 -20.04 -1.98
C ASN A 579 -14.26 -19.96 -2.04
N VAL A 580 -13.67 -18.77 -1.90
CA VAL A 580 -12.23 -18.59 -1.77
C VAL A 580 -11.79 -18.93 -0.34
N PRO A 581 -10.91 -19.93 -0.13
CA PRO A 581 -10.45 -20.27 1.20
C PRO A 581 -9.61 -19.13 1.80
N ARG A 582 -9.70 -18.93 3.10
CA ARG A 582 -8.92 -17.95 3.86
C ARG A 582 -7.56 -18.54 4.23
N THR A 583 -6.65 -18.59 3.26
CA THR A 583 -5.29 -19.12 3.48
C THR A 583 -4.42 -18.15 4.28
N HIS A 584 -3.47 -18.68 5.06
CA HIS A 584 -2.56 -17.92 5.93
C HIS A 584 -1.27 -17.51 5.20
N GLY A 585 -0.51 -16.58 5.79
CA GLY A 585 0.76 -16.07 5.25
C GLY A 585 0.61 -14.70 4.59
N HIS A 586 1.24 -14.49 3.45
CA HIS A 586 1.12 -13.26 2.64
C HIS A 586 -0.19 -13.21 1.84
N ALA A 587 -1.10 -14.16 2.05
CA ALA A 587 -2.40 -14.15 1.39
C ALA A 587 -3.32 -13.03 1.91
N PHE A 588 -3.11 -12.53 3.13
CA PHE A 588 -3.95 -11.47 3.69
C PHE A 588 -3.69 -10.12 3.01
N ILE A 589 -4.76 -9.52 2.50
CA ILE A 589 -4.75 -8.15 1.97
C ILE A 589 -5.84 -7.33 2.68
N PRO A 590 -5.57 -6.06 3.04
CA PRO A 590 -6.61 -5.21 3.61
C PRO A 590 -7.75 -5.00 2.61
N TYR A 591 -9.01 -5.13 3.04
CA TYR A 591 -10.18 -4.82 2.22
C TYR A 591 -10.12 -3.38 1.69
N LYS A 592 -9.57 -2.48 2.49
CA LYS A 592 -9.35 -1.07 2.12
C LYS A 592 -8.25 -0.87 1.07
N ALA A 593 -7.40 -1.85 0.81
CA ALA A 593 -6.43 -1.77 -0.29
C ALA A 593 -7.09 -1.96 -1.67
N LEU A 594 -8.39 -2.28 -1.71
CA LEU A 594 -9.17 -2.44 -2.92
C LEU A 594 -9.80 -1.10 -3.31
N ASP A 595 -9.85 -0.79 -4.60
CA ASP A 595 -10.57 0.36 -5.12
C ASP A 595 -12.04 0.01 -5.43
N TYR A 596 -12.28 -1.21 -5.93
CA TYR A 596 -13.60 -1.72 -6.28
C TYR A 596 -13.80 -3.15 -5.79
N ALA A 597 -15.00 -3.44 -5.30
CA ALA A 597 -15.42 -4.76 -4.86
C ALA A 597 -16.65 -5.22 -5.65
N VAL A 598 -16.62 -6.47 -6.12
CA VAL A 598 -17.72 -7.11 -6.86
C VAL A 598 -18.08 -8.40 -6.14
N HIS A 599 -19.28 -8.48 -5.57
CA HIS A 599 -19.70 -9.71 -4.89
C HIS A 599 -20.10 -10.78 -5.91
N VAL A 600 -19.54 -11.98 -5.74
CA VAL A 600 -19.87 -13.17 -6.53
C VAL A 600 -20.03 -14.37 -5.61
N ASP A 601 -20.73 -15.39 -6.07
CA ASP A 601 -20.83 -16.68 -5.40
C ASP A 601 -20.66 -17.78 -6.45
N GLU A 602 -19.39 -18.04 -6.80
CA GLU A 602 -19.02 -19.03 -7.81
C GLU A 602 -18.01 -20.03 -7.23
N PRO A 603 -18.15 -21.32 -7.54
CA PRO A 603 -17.17 -22.31 -7.10
C PRO A 603 -15.81 -22.03 -7.74
N ILE A 604 -14.75 -22.18 -6.94
CA ILE A 604 -13.37 -22.17 -7.45
C ILE A 604 -13.13 -23.42 -8.30
N HIS A 605 -12.32 -23.29 -9.34
CA HIS A 605 -11.93 -24.43 -10.16
C HIS A 605 -11.23 -25.52 -9.33
N ALA A 606 -11.80 -26.72 -9.30
CA ALA A 606 -11.22 -27.88 -8.65
C ALA A 606 -10.81 -28.94 -9.69
N LEU A 607 -9.68 -29.60 -9.44
CA LEU A 607 -9.19 -30.70 -10.25
C LEU A 607 -9.70 -32.05 -9.73
N GLU A 608 -10.02 -32.94 -10.66
CA GLU A 608 -10.28 -34.34 -10.36
C GLU A 608 -8.98 -35.09 -10.01
N LYS A 609 -9.04 -35.89 -8.94
CA LYS A 609 -7.95 -36.79 -8.56
C LYS A 609 -7.79 -37.87 -9.64
N LYS A 610 -6.60 -37.94 -10.26
CA LYS A 610 -6.26 -38.98 -11.24
C LYS A 610 -5.25 -39.95 -10.66
N GLU A 611 -5.54 -41.24 -10.82
CA GLU A 611 -4.63 -42.32 -10.45
C GLU A 611 -3.41 -42.34 -11.37
N PRO A 612 -2.19 -42.49 -10.80
CA PRO A 612 -0.99 -42.63 -11.61
C PRO A 612 -1.00 -43.91 -12.46
N SER A 613 -0.54 -43.79 -13.70
CA SER A 613 -0.27 -44.93 -14.58
C SER A 613 0.89 -45.79 -14.07
N GLU A 614 1.05 -47.00 -14.62
CA GLU A 614 2.14 -47.89 -14.19
C GLU A 614 3.53 -47.29 -14.46
N ILE A 615 3.71 -46.57 -15.57
CA ILE A 615 4.95 -45.86 -15.89
C ILE A 615 5.27 -44.83 -14.78
N GLU A 616 4.27 -44.05 -14.38
CA GLU A 616 4.42 -43.02 -13.34
C GLU A 616 4.67 -43.64 -11.96
N LYS A 617 4.04 -44.78 -11.66
CA LYS A 617 4.33 -45.57 -10.44
C LYS A 617 5.76 -46.06 -10.39
N GLN A 618 6.31 -46.54 -11.52
CA GLN A 618 7.71 -46.97 -11.57
C GLN A 618 8.67 -45.80 -11.37
N ILE A 619 8.41 -44.65 -12.02
CA ILE A 619 9.16 -43.41 -11.75
C ILE A 619 9.08 -43.05 -10.27
N GLY A 620 7.87 -43.05 -9.70
CA GLY A 620 7.62 -42.74 -8.29
C GLY A 620 8.44 -43.61 -7.33
N LYS A 621 8.57 -44.91 -7.60
CA LYS A 621 9.41 -45.83 -6.82
C LYS A 621 10.90 -45.48 -6.89
N HIS A 622 11.42 -45.18 -8.08
CA HIS A 622 12.83 -44.78 -8.24
C HIS A 622 13.13 -43.49 -7.51
N LEU A 623 12.21 -42.52 -7.55
CA LEU A 623 12.36 -41.24 -6.88
C LEU A 623 12.22 -41.35 -5.36
N ALA A 624 11.29 -42.15 -4.86
CA ALA A 624 11.12 -42.39 -3.43
C ALA A 624 12.40 -42.98 -2.80
N ALA A 625 13.14 -43.82 -3.54
CA ALA A 625 14.42 -44.37 -3.07
C ALA A 625 15.54 -43.32 -2.92
N LEU A 626 15.39 -42.13 -3.51
CA LEU A 626 16.33 -41.00 -3.36
C LEU A 626 15.95 -40.05 -2.22
N ILE A 627 14.73 -40.19 -1.68
CA ILE A 627 14.24 -39.35 -0.60
C ILE A 627 14.65 -39.97 0.73
N GLU A 628 15.29 -39.17 1.58
CA GLU A 628 15.66 -39.59 2.93
C GLU A 628 14.66 -39.08 3.98
N ASP A 629 14.61 -39.74 5.14
CA ASP A 629 13.93 -39.20 6.31
C ASP A 629 14.47 -37.80 6.66
N GLY A 630 13.54 -36.92 7.04
CA GLY A 630 13.83 -35.51 7.29
C GLY A 630 13.99 -34.63 6.05
N ALA A 631 13.75 -35.15 4.83
CA ALA A 631 13.84 -34.36 3.61
C ALA A 631 12.77 -33.26 3.51
N THR A 632 13.14 -32.14 2.89
CA THR A 632 12.21 -31.06 2.54
C THR A 632 11.81 -31.18 1.08
N LEU A 633 10.55 -31.48 0.80
CA LEU A 633 10.10 -31.78 -0.55
C LEU A 633 9.61 -30.52 -1.27
N GLN A 634 10.00 -30.42 -2.54
CA GLN A 634 9.29 -29.65 -3.57
C GLN A 634 8.85 -30.61 -4.67
N MET A 635 7.61 -30.45 -5.13
CA MET A 635 7.10 -31.18 -6.28
C MET A 635 6.01 -30.38 -6.98
N GLY A 636 5.89 -30.55 -8.31
CA GLY A 636 4.81 -29.97 -9.09
C GLY A 636 3.50 -30.76 -9.01
N ILE A 637 2.55 -30.41 -9.87
CA ILE A 637 1.32 -31.18 -10.10
C ILE A 637 1.53 -32.40 -10.99
N GLY A 638 0.56 -33.32 -10.92
CA GLY A 638 0.38 -34.37 -11.90
C GLY A 638 0.68 -35.75 -11.35
N ALA A 639 0.51 -36.74 -12.23
CA ALA A 639 0.50 -38.13 -11.84
C ALA A 639 1.87 -38.65 -11.34
N ILE A 640 3.00 -38.07 -11.77
CA ILE A 640 4.32 -38.44 -11.21
C ILE A 640 4.46 -37.97 -9.75
N ALA A 641 4.09 -36.72 -9.44
CA ALA A 641 4.15 -36.22 -8.07
C ALA A 641 3.25 -37.05 -7.12
N ASN A 642 2.03 -37.37 -7.58
CA ASN A 642 1.13 -38.26 -6.84
C ASN A 642 1.71 -39.67 -6.67
N ALA A 643 2.38 -40.21 -7.69
CA ALA A 643 3.05 -41.51 -7.61
C ALA A 643 4.18 -41.51 -6.57
N VAL A 644 5.00 -40.45 -6.54
CA VAL A 644 6.05 -40.28 -5.53
C VAL A 644 5.43 -40.27 -4.14
N LEU A 645 4.47 -39.38 -3.88
CA LEU A 645 3.80 -39.26 -2.57
C LEU A 645 3.20 -40.59 -2.10
N SER A 646 2.62 -41.36 -3.01
CA SER A 646 2.06 -42.69 -2.68
C SER A 646 3.09 -43.71 -2.18
N CYS A 647 4.37 -43.51 -2.53
CA CYS A 647 5.50 -44.35 -2.13
C CYS A 647 6.21 -43.86 -0.87
N LEU A 648 5.83 -42.71 -0.30
CA LEU A 648 6.51 -42.12 0.86
C LEU A 648 5.90 -42.51 2.22
N LYS A 649 4.95 -43.42 2.26
CA LYS A 649 4.17 -43.74 3.47
C LYS A 649 4.99 -44.26 4.66
N ASP A 650 6.17 -44.82 4.40
CA ASP A 650 7.07 -45.36 5.41
C ASP A 650 8.19 -44.39 5.83
N HIS A 651 8.26 -43.21 5.21
CA HIS A 651 9.23 -42.17 5.56
C HIS A 651 8.82 -41.42 6.83
N LYS A 652 9.74 -40.67 7.41
CA LYS A 652 9.53 -39.93 8.66
C LYS A 652 10.05 -38.51 8.58
N ASP A 653 9.37 -37.64 9.32
CA ASP A 653 9.75 -36.25 9.57
C ASP A 653 9.97 -35.41 8.30
N LEU A 654 9.21 -35.70 7.24
CA LEU A 654 9.29 -34.96 5.99
C LEU A 654 8.74 -33.53 6.18
N GLY A 655 9.30 -32.59 5.43
CA GLY A 655 8.83 -31.21 5.34
C GLY A 655 8.41 -30.83 3.93
N ILE A 656 7.63 -29.76 3.80
CA ILE A 656 7.20 -29.19 2.52
C ILE A 656 7.65 -27.73 2.44
N HIS A 657 8.47 -27.43 1.44
CA HIS A 657 8.75 -26.08 0.95
C HIS A 657 8.73 -26.17 -0.57
N THR A 658 7.64 -25.70 -1.19
CA THR A 658 7.34 -25.99 -2.58
C THR A 658 6.75 -24.76 -3.27
N GLU A 659 6.87 -24.66 -4.58
CA GLU A 659 6.11 -23.66 -5.35
C GLU A 659 4.60 -23.89 -5.16
N MET A 660 4.20 -25.16 -5.29
CA MET A 660 2.83 -25.61 -5.12
C MET A 660 2.72 -27.03 -4.59
N PHE A 661 1.54 -27.42 -4.07
CA PHE A 661 1.21 -28.81 -3.80
C PHE A 661 -0.24 -29.14 -4.18
N SER A 662 -0.56 -30.43 -4.16
CA SER A 662 -1.87 -30.98 -4.48
C SER A 662 -2.30 -32.02 -3.44
N ASP A 663 -3.40 -32.72 -3.69
CA ASP A 663 -4.11 -33.57 -2.74
C ASP A 663 -3.26 -34.64 -2.04
N GLY A 664 -2.24 -35.17 -2.71
CA GLY A 664 -1.42 -36.28 -2.18
C GLY A 664 -0.69 -35.95 -0.88
N VAL A 665 -0.45 -34.67 -0.59
CA VAL A 665 0.22 -34.22 0.65
C VAL A 665 -0.68 -34.46 1.88
N MET A 666 -2.01 -34.36 1.74
CA MET A 666 -2.94 -34.49 2.87
C MET A 666 -2.90 -35.87 3.51
N ASP A 667 -2.79 -36.95 2.73
CA ASP A 667 -2.69 -38.33 3.27
C ASP A 667 -1.43 -38.50 4.11
N LEU A 668 -0.29 -37.97 3.65
CA LEU A 668 0.98 -38.08 4.38
C LEU A 668 1.01 -37.23 5.66
N ILE A 669 0.36 -36.08 5.68
CA ILE A 669 0.18 -35.28 6.90
C ILE A 669 -0.67 -36.04 7.91
N SER A 670 -1.82 -36.58 7.48
CA SER A 670 -2.72 -37.32 8.37
C SER A 670 -2.06 -38.55 9.02
N ARG A 671 -1.02 -39.10 8.38
CA ARG A 671 -0.20 -40.22 8.88
C ARG A 671 0.98 -39.78 9.77
N GLY A 672 1.24 -38.48 9.88
CA GLY A 672 2.41 -37.94 10.57
C GLY A 672 3.74 -38.11 9.83
N VAL A 673 3.71 -38.53 8.55
CA VAL A 673 4.89 -38.66 7.69
C VAL A 673 5.46 -37.29 7.36
N ILE A 674 4.58 -36.34 7.02
CA ILE A 674 4.91 -34.92 6.86
C ILE A 674 4.56 -34.21 8.16
N ASN A 675 5.56 -33.59 8.78
CA ASN A 675 5.37 -32.78 9.99
C ASN A 675 6.18 -31.48 9.99
N ASN A 676 7.04 -31.26 8.98
CA ASN A 676 7.85 -30.04 8.83
C ASN A 676 8.85 -29.76 9.96
N SER A 677 9.07 -30.71 10.89
CA SER A 677 9.89 -30.51 12.10
C SER A 677 11.39 -30.38 11.84
N LYS A 678 11.87 -30.83 10.67
CA LYS A 678 13.29 -30.76 10.26
C LYS A 678 13.63 -29.56 9.38
N LYS A 679 12.63 -28.77 8.99
CA LYS A 679 12.86 -27.53 8.24
C LYS A 679 13.52 -26.48 9.13
N THR A 680 14.27 -25.58 8.51
CA THR A 680 14.89 -24.43 9.17
C THR A 680 14.11 -23.15 8.86
N PHE A 681 13.60 -23.04 7.64
CA PHE A 681 12.75 -21.93 7.21
C PHE A 681 11.27 -22.29 7.43
N PHE A 682 10.63 -21.62 8.39
CA PHE A 682 9.29 -21.94 8.89
C PHE A 682 9.15 -23.42 9.30
N PRO A 683 9.79 -23.85 10.41
CA PRO A 683 9.58 -25.17 10.97
C PRO A 683 8.10 -25.38 11.34
N ASP A 684 7.67 -26.64 11.33
CA ASP A 684 6.31 -27.06 11.69
C ASP A 684 5.20 -26.47 10.81
N ARG A 685 5.57 -25.92 9.63
CA ARG A 685 4.65 -25.32 8.66
C ARG A 685 4.97 -25.77 7.26
N ILE A 686 3.93 -25.99 6.46
CA ILE A 686 4.02 -26.10 5.01
C ILE A 686 4.25 -24.70 4.45
N VAL A 687 5.22 -24.54 3.55
CA VAL A 687 5.43 -23.29 2.81
C VAL A 687 5.12 -23.53 1.35
N THR A 688 4.19 -22.76 0.81
CA THR A 688 3.78 -22.80 -0.60
C THR A 688 3.55 -21.40 -1.15
N SER A 689 3.44 -21.24 -2.46
CA SER A 689 3.05 -19.96 -3.08
C SER A 689 1.65 -20.01 -3.70
N PHE A 690 1.23 -21.19 -4.15
CA PHE A 690 -0.13 -21.47 -4.62
C PHE A 690 -0.46 -22.96 -4.48
N ILE A 691 -1.72 -23.32 -4.73
CA ILE A 691 -2.18 -24.71 -4.78
C ILE A 691 -3.13 -24.93 -5.95
N MET A 692 -3.27 -26.19 -6.34
CA MET A 692 -4.31 -26.61 -7.27
C MET A 692 -4.67 -28.07 -6.99
N GLY A 693 -5.95 -28.37 -6.82
CA GLY A 693 -6.38 -29.70 -6.44
C GLY A 693 -7.89 -29.80 -6.29
N SER A 694 -8.35 -30.77 -5.52
CA SER A 694 -9.78 -30.98 -5.28
C SER A 694 -10.36 -29.97 -4.28
N ASN A 695 -11.69 -29.97 -4.16
CA ASN A 695 -12.39 -29.21 -3.11
C ASN A 695 -11.98 -29.64 -1.69
N ASP A 696 -11.53 -30.89 -1.49
CA ASP A 696 -11.04 -31.35 -0.18
C ASP A 696 -9.75 -30.61 0.19
N LEU A 697 -8.87 -30.35 -0.79
CA LEU A 697 -7.65 -29.59 -0.59
C LEU A 697 -7.96 -28.13 -0.22
N TYR A 698 -8.93 -27.51 -0.89
CA TYR A 698 -9.33 -26.13 -0.59
C TYR A 698 -9.92 -26.00 0.82
N LYS A 699 -10.73 -26.97 1.25
CA LYS A 699 -11.21 -27.03 2.64
C LYS A 699 -10.09 -27.28 3.65
N PHE A 700 -9.09 -28.09 3.29
CA PHE A 700 -7.96 -28.39 4.16
C PHE A 700 -7.08 -27.16 4.44
N VAL A 701 -6.90 -26.28 3.47
CA VAL A 701 -6.09 -25.06 3.65
C VAL A 701 -6.87 -23.87 4.21
N ASP A 702 -8.20 -23.92 4.20
CA ASP A 702 -9.06 -22.86 4.68
C ASP A 702 -8.85 -22.63 6.19
N ASP A 703 -8.39 -21.42 6.53
CA ASP A 703 -8.01 -20.98 7.88
C ASP A 703 -7.07 -21.92 8.65
N ASN A 704 -6.27 -22.72 7.93
CA ASN A 704 -5.36 -23.69 8.54
C ASN A 704 -3.98 -23.07 8.82
N PRO A 705 -3.60 -22.86 10.11
CA PRO A 705 -2.34 -22.23 10.46
C PRO A 705 -1.11 -23.10 10.16
N GLU A 706 -1.27 -24.39 9.82
CA GLU A 706 -0.16 -25.26 9.39
C GLU A 706 0.34 -24.92 7.98
N VAL A 707 -0.43 -24.18 7.18
CA VAL A 707 -0.12 -23.90 5.77
C VAL A 707 0.11 -22.41 5.55
N MET A 708 1.31 -22.05 5.13
CA MET A 708 1.71 -20.67 4.85
C MET A 708 1.85 -20.46 3.34
N PHE A 709 1.00 -19.59 2.80
CA PHE A 709 1.10 -19.11 1.43
C PHE A 709 1.94 -17.84 1.40
N MET A 710 3.01 -17.82 0.62
CA MET A 710 3.96 -16.70 0.57
C MET A 710 4.21 -16.23 -0.85
N ASP A 711 4.65 -14.97 -0.94
CA ASP A 711 5.14 -14.37 -2.19
C ASP A 711 6.16 -15.30 -2.86
N VAL A 712 6.01 -15.51 -4.16
CA VAL A 712 6.90 -16.40 -4.92
C VAL A 712 8.32 -15.89 -4.99
N ALA A 713 8.56 -14.58 -4.83
CA ALA A 713 9.90 -14.03 -4.68
C ALA A 713 10.64 -14.53 -3.43
N ILE A 714 9.92 -15.11 -2.46
CA ILE A 714 10.47 -15.72 -1.25
C ILE A 714 10.49 -17.25 -1.39
N VAL A 715 9.35 -17.84 -1.74
CA VAL A 715 9.21 -19.30 -1.84
C VAL A 715 10.20 -19.88 -2.85
N ASN A 716 10.37 -19.21 -3.99
CA ASN A 716 11.23 -19.64 -5.06
C ASN A 716 12.63 -19.00 -5.01
N ASP A 717 13.04 -18.33 -3.92
CA ASP A 717 14.41 -17.83 -3.82
C ASP A 717 15.38 -18.99 -3.54
N PRO A 718 16.33 -19.32 -4.43
CA PRO A 718 17.27 -20.43 -4.23
C PRO A 718 18.08 -20.32 -2.94
N ARG A 719 18.31 -19.10 -2.45
CA ARG A 719 19.03 -18.84 -1.19
C ARG A 719 18.21 -19.23 0.03
N ILE A 720 16.89 -19.04 -0.03
CA ILE A 720 15.96 -19.43 1.03
C ILE A 720 15.72 -20.93 0.97
N ILE A 721 15.46 -21.48 -0.22
CA ILE A 721 15.30 -22.92 -0.43
C ILE A 721 16.51 -23.67 0.13
N GLY A 722 17.73 -23.24 -0.21
CA GLY A 722 18.98 -23.85 0.24
C GLY A 722 19.24 -23.80 1.75
N THR A 723 18.46 -23.03 2.52
CA THR A 723 18.59 -23.04 4.00
C THR A 723 17.98 -24.28 4.63
N ASN A 724 16.98 -24.89 4.00
CA ASN A 724 16.37 -26.13 4.47
C ASN A 724 17.32 -27.30 4.18
N PRO A 725 17.44 -28.30 5.07
CA PRO A 725 18.26 -29.48 4.82
C PRO A 725 17.56 -30.45 3.86
N LYS A 726 18.36 -31.23 3.13
CA LYS A 726 17.91 -32.34 2.30
C LYS A 726 16.76 -31.96 1.36
N VAL A 727 16.83 -30.78 0.76
CA VAL A 727 15.78 -30.35 -0.18
C VAL A 727 15.78 -31.29 -1.37
N THR A 728 14.68 -31.99 -1.57
CA THR A 728 14.46 -32.83 -2.75
C THR A 728 13.49 -32.12 -3.68
N ALA A 729 14.01 -31.61 -4.79
CA ALA A 729 13.25 -30.89 -5.80
C ALA A 729 12.93 -31.83 -6.97
N ILE A 730 11.64 -32.07 -7.24
CA ILE A 730 11.19 -33.01 -8.27
C ILE A 730 10.42 -32.26 -9.35
N ASN A 731 11.04 -32.16 -10.53
CA ASN A 731 10.51 -31.42 -11.67
C ASN A 731 10.39 -32.31 -12.91
N ALA A 732 9.43 -31.99 -13.78
CA ALA A 732 9.18 -32.75 -15.00
C ALA A 732 9.80 -32.08 -16.24
N ALA A 733 10.29 -32.86 -17.18
CA ALA A 733 10.83 -32.37 -18.45
C ALA A 733 9.98 -32.80 -19.65
N VAL A 734 10.04 -32.07 -20.76
CA VAL A 734 9.55 -32.50 -22.08
C VAL A 734 10.53 -33.48 -22.71
N GLU A 735 11.80 -33.12 -22.78
CA GLU A 735 12.87 -33.96 -23.30
C GLU A 735 14.23 -33.58 -22.67
N VAL A 736 15.14 -34.55 -22.62
CA VAL A 736 16.51 -34.39 -22.10
C VAL A 736 17.48 -34.87 -23.17
N ASP A 737 18.48 -34.06 -23.51
CA ASP A 737 19.51 -34.48 -24.47
C ASP A 737 20.67 -35.26 -23.83
N LEU A 738 21.50 -35.92 -24.65
CA LEU A 738 22.63 -36.73 -24.16
C LEU A 738 23.72 -35.93 -23.42
N THR A 739 23.70 -34.59 -23.47
CA THR A 739 24.58 -33.75 -22.64
C THR A 739 23.97 -33.44 -21.28
N GLY A 740 22.69 -33.75 -21.09
CA GLY A 740 21.90 -33.41 -19.92
C GLY A 740 21.23 -32.05 -19.99
N GLN A 741 21.07 -31.42 -21.17
CA GLN A 741 20.22 -30.23 -21.27
C GLN A 741 18.75 -30.64 -21.21
N VAL A 742 17.93 -29.82 -20.56
CA VAL A 742 16.53 -30.11 -20.30
C VAL A 742 15.64 -29.06 -20.97
N CYS A 743 14.73 -29.52 -21.80
CA CYS A 743 13.61 -28.73 -22.29
C CYS A 743 12.36 -29.10 -21.49
N ALA A 744 11.64 -28.10 -20.96
CA ALA A 744 10.43 -28.31 -20.16
C ALA A 744 9.25 -27.41 -20.57
N ASP A 745 9.49 -26.34 -21.34
CA ASP A 745 8.49 -25.33 -21.66
C ASP A 745 7.98 -25.35 -23.11
N SER A 746 8.66 -26.08 -24.00
CA SER A 746 8.35 -26.11 -25.42
C SER A 746 8.51 -27.49 -26.07
N VAL A 747 7.98 -27.64 -27.28
CA VAL A 747 8.25 -28.76 -28.18
C VAL A 747 8.82 -28.18 -29.48
N GLY A 748 10.14 -28.13 -29.59
CA GLY A 748 10.80 -27.31 -30.61
C GLY A 748 10.39 -25.85 -30.43
N THR A 749 9.98 -25.18 -31.51
CA THR A 749 9.52 -23.78 -31.48
C THR A 749 8.14 -23.56 -30.88
N ARG A 750 7.38 -24.64 -30.57
CA ARG A 750 6.01 -24.53 -30.06
C ARG A 750 6.00 -24.47 -28.54
N MET A 751 5.67 -23.31 -27.98
CA MET A 751 5.51 -23.13 -26.54
C MET A 751 4.33 -23.93 -25.99
N ILE A 752 4.52 -24.59 -24.85
CA ILE A 752 3.47 -25.36 -24.15
C ILE A 752 3.26 -24.93 -22.70
N SER A 753 4.24 -24.26 -22.09
CA SER A 753 4.23 -23.73 -20.73
C SER A 753 5.22 -22.56 -20.62
N GLY A 754 5.75 -22.27 -19.42
CA GLY A 754 6.87 -21.37 -19.21
C GLY A 754 7.93 -22.02 -18.30
N VAL A 755 8.99 -21.27 -17.99
CA VAL A 755 10.09 -21.72 -17.12
C VAL A 755 9.61 -22.07 -15.71
N GLY A 756 8.66 -21.29 -15.16
CA GLY A 756 8.16 -21.47 -13.79
C GLY A 756 9.28 -21.34 -12.75
N GLY A 757 9.16 -22.07 -11.64
CA GLY A 757 10.20 -22.18 -10.62
C GLY A 757 11.11 -23.39 -10.75
N GLN A 758 11.08 -24.14 -11.85
CA GLN A 758 11.91 -25.35 -11.99
C GLN A 758 13.39 -25.05 -11.71
N VAL A 759 13.96 -24.05 -12.38
CA VAL A 759 15.38 -23.69 -12.21
C VAL A 759 15.67 -23.16 -10.81
N ASP A 760 14.72 -22.42 -10.22
CA ASP A 760 14.84 -21.89 -8.86
C ASP A 760 15.02 -23.04 -7.84
N PHE A 761 14.18 -24.07 -7.93
CA PHE A 761 14.23 -25.24 -7.06
C PHE A 761 15.38 -26.18 -7.38
N GLU A 762 15.74 -26.38 -8.65
CA GLU A 762 16.95 -27.15 -9.01
C GLU A 762 18.19 -26.51 -8.37
N ARG A 763 18.31 -25.17 -8.44
CA ARG A 763 19.42 -24.45 -7.84
C ARG A 763 19.36 -24.45 -6.32
N GLY A 764 18.17 -24.23 -5.74
CA GLY A 764 17.96 -24.24 -4.30
C GLY A 764 18.29 -25.59 -3.67
N ALA A 765 17.84 -26.69 -4.28
CA ALA A 765 18.20 -28.04 -3.86
C ALA A 765 19.71 -28.30 -3.97
N ALA A 766 20.38 -27.82 -5.02
CA ALA A 766 21.83 -27.97 -5.14
C ALA A 766 22.62 -27.18 -4.09
N LEU A 767 22.05 -26.11 -3.52
CA LEU A 767 22.64 -25.34 -2.42
C LEU A 767 22.32 -25.93 -1.04
N SER A 768 21.27 -26.75 -0.93
CA SER A 768 20.84 -27.37 0.30
C SER A 768 21.84 -28.43 0.79
N PRO A 769 22.19 -28.47 2.09
CA PRO A 769 22.98 -29.56 2.66
C PRO A 769 22.28 -30.91 2.47
N GLY A 770 22.87 -31.78 1.65
CA GLY A 770 22.28 -33.08 1.29
C GLY A 770 21.11 -32.99 0.32
N GLY A 771 20.94 -31.88 -0.39
CA GLY A 771 19.84 -31.70 -1.35
C GLY A 771 19.98 -32.55 -2.62
N VAL A 772 18.83 -32.85 -3.22
CA VAL A 772 18.66 -33.77 -4.35
C VAL A 772 17.79 -33.11 -5.43
N PRO A 773 18.39 -32.41 -6.40
CA PRO A 773 17.68 -31.86 -7.57
C PRO A 773 17.41 -32.97 -8.60
N ILE A 774 16.15 -33.12 -9.01
CA ILE A 774 15.67 -34.23 -9.83
C ILE A 774 14.82 -33.74 -11.00
N ILE A 775 15.26 -34.12 -12.20
CA ILE A 775 14.47 -34.02 -13.42
C ILE A 775 13.88 -35.40 -13.76
N CYS A 776 12.58 -35.49 -13.97
CA CYS A 776 11.90 -36.74 -14.29
C CYS A 776 11.05 -36.65 -15.56
N LEU A 777 10.94 -37.77 -16.27
CA LEU A 777 10.11 -37.90 -17.46
C LEU A 777 9.89 -39.37 -17.80
N PRO A 778 8.71 -39.76 -18.32
CA PRO A 778 8.58 -40.99 -19.09
C PRO A 778 9.64 -41.04 -20.19
N SER A 779 10.23 -42.21 -20.42
CA SER A 779 11.28 -42.36 -21.43
C SER A 779 10.77 -42.19 -22.87
N THR A 780 9.45 -42.33 -23.08
CA THR A 780 8.79 -42.15 -24.38
C THR A 780 7.54 -41.27 -24.30
N THR A 781 7.11 -40.74 -25.45
CA THR A 781 5.78 -40.14 -25.64
C THR A 781 4.72 -41.24 -25.80
N LYS A 782 3.44 -40.86 -25.79
CA LYS A 782 2.32 -41.79 -26.06
C LYS A 782 2.46 -42.52 -27.41
N ASP A 783 3.04 -41.85 -28.41
CA ASP A 783 3.29 -42.41 -29.74
C ASP A 783 4.61 -43.22 -29.82
N GLY A 784 5.26 -43.47 -28.68
CA GLY A 784 6.48 -44.27 -28.58
C GLY A 784 7.77 -43.56 -28.99
N LYS A 785 7.77 -42.24 -29.23
CA LYS A 785 8.98 -41.47 -29.55
C LYS A 785 9.84 -41.28 -28.30
N SER A 786 11.17 -41.39 -28.42
CA SER A 786 12.08 -41.18 -27.29
C SER A 786 12.01 -39.76 -26.74
N ARG A 787 12.11 -39.62 -25.42
CA ARG A 787 12.23 -38.33 -24.72
C ARG A 787 13.62 -38.11 -24.12
N ILE A 788 14.46 -39.16 -24.09
CA ILE A 788 15.92 -39.02 -24.07
C ILE A 788 16.37 -38.92 -25.53
N VAL A 789 16.99 -37.81 -25.93
CA VAL A 789 17.26 -37.50 -27.34
C VAL A 789 18.75 -37.21 -27.58
N PRO A 790 19.30 -37.43 -28.79
CA PRO A 790 20.69 -37.07 -29.09
C PRO A 790 21.00 -35.58 -28.89
N THR A 791 20.06 -34.76 -29.35
CA THR A 791 20.06 -33.29 -29.27
C THR A 791 18.61 -32.85 -29.13
N LEU A 792 18.36 -31.78 -28.36
CA LEU A 792 17.04 -31.16 -28.27
C LEU A 792 16.52 -30.76 -29.65
N LYS A 793 15.20 -30.71 -29.82
CA LYS A 793 14.58 -30.27 -31.08
C LYS A 793 15.02 -28.85 -31.43
N VAL A 794 15.16 -28.56 -32.73
CA VAL A 794 15.51 -27.22 -33.20
C VAL A 794 14.49 -26.21 -32.68
N GLY A 795 14.99 -25.17 -32.00
CA GLY A 795 14.18 -24.11 -31.39
C GLY A 795 13.59 -24.45 -30.01
N ALA A 796 13.91 -25.62 -29.43
CA ALA A 796 13.49 -25.97 -28.07
C ALA A 796 14.11 -25.04 -27.02
N GLY A 797 13.30 -24.58 -26.06
CA GLY A 797 13.75 -23.78 -24.93
C GLY A 797 14.53 -24.64 -23.93
N VAL A 798 15.80 -24.31 -23.68
CA VAL A 798 16.56 -24.93 -22.58
C VAL A 798 16.13 -24.26 -21.29
N VAL A 799 15.35 -24.97 -20.47
CA VAL A 799 14.90 -24.49 -19.17
C VAL A 799 15.98 -24.75 -18.13
N THR A 800 16.36 -26.01 -17.94
CA THR A 800 17.48 -26.38 -17.05
C THR A 800 18.71 -26.70 -17.90
N THR A 801 19.76 -25.91 -17.72
CA THR A 801 21.02 -26.12 -18.46
C THR A 801 21.74 -27.36 -17.96
N ARG A 802 22.60 -27.96 -18.79
CA ARG A 802 23.40 -29.14 -18.42
C ARG A 802 24.23 -28.96 -17.13
N ASN A 803 24.57 -27.72 -16.79
CA ASN A 803 25.38 -27.39 -15.60
C ASN A 803 24.57 -27.42 -14.30
N HIS A 804 23.23 -27.34 -14.38
CA HIS A 804 22.34 -27.42 -13.21
C HIS A 804 21.92 -28.85 -12.89
N VAL A 805 21.82 -29.72 -13.90
CA VAL A 805 21.25 -31.06 -13.72
C VAL A 805 22.12 -31.95 -12.84
N HIS A 806 21.50 -32.47 -11.78
CA HIS A 806 22.04 -33.53 -10.94
C HIS A 806 21.39 -34.87 -11.32
N TRP A 807 20.16 -35.14 -10.91
CA TRP A 807 19.51 -36.42 -11.17
C TRP A 807 18.55 -36.35 -12.37
N VAL A 808 18.55 -37.42 -13.18
CA VAL A 808 17.53 -37.66 -14.21
C VAL A 808 16.89 -39.02 -13.97
N ALA A 809 15.57 -39.09 -13.98
CA ALA A 809 14.82 -40.33 -13.77
C ALA A 809 13.76 -40.62 -14.84
N THR A 810 13.65 -41.88 -15.20
CA THR A 810 12.57 -42.44 -16.02
C THR A 810 12.02 -43.70 -15.35
N GLU A 811 11.06 -44.37 -15.98
CA GLU A 811 10.55 -45.66 -15.50
C GLU A 811 11.64 -46.76 -15.47
N TYR A 812 12.78 -46.57 -16.13
CA TYR A 812 13.90 -47.52 -16.18
C TYR A 812 14.98 -47.28 -15.12
N GLY A 813 14.87 -46.22 -14.33
CA GLY A 813 15.80 -45.92 -13.24
C GLY A 813 16.11 -44.42 -13.10
N ALA A 814 16.97 -44.11 -12.15
CA ALA A 814 17.50 -42.76 -11.91
C ALA A 814 19.03 -42.75 -11.99
N VAL A 815 19.60 -41.71 -12.60
CA VAL A 815 21.05 -41.54 -12.73
C VAL A 815 21.49 -40.14 -12.28
N ASN A 816 22.63 -40.07 -11.62
CA ASN A 816 23.26 -38.81 -11.23
C ASN A 816 24.28 -38.38 -12.30
N LEU A 817 24.10 -37.18 -12.84
CA LEU A 817 24.93 -36.52 -13.85
C LEU A 817 25.92 -35.50 -13.24
N PHE A 818 25.82 -35.21 -11.95
CA PHE A 818 26.71 -34.27 -11.27
C PHE A 818 28.14 -34.82 -11.25
N GLY A 819 29.10 -33.99 -11.67
CA GLY A 819 30.51 -34.38 -11.81
C GLY A 819 30.85 -35.27 -13.01
N LYS A 820 29.86 -35.71 -13.80
CA LYS A 820 30.08 -36.55 -14.99
C LYS A 820 30.48 -35.74 -16.21
N ASP A 821 31.42 -36.27 -17.01
CA ASP A 821 31.75 -35.74 -18.32
C ASP A 821 30.65 -36.03 -19.38
N LEU A 822 30.81 -35.53 -20.61
CA LEU A 822 29.80 -35.71 -21.66
C LEU A 822 29.60 -37.18 -22.09
N PHE A 823 30.63 -38.02 -21.99
CA PHE A 823 30.56 -39.43 -22.37
C PHE A 823 29.86 -40.25 -21.28
N GLU A 824 30.23 -40.00 -20.03
CA GLU A 824 29.61 -40.61 -18.85
C GLU A 824 28.14 -40.21 -18.74
N ARG A 825 27.79 -38.95 -19.06
CA ARG A 825 26.40 -38.49 -19.11
C ARG A 825 25.61 -39.21 -20.20
N ALA A 826 26.14 -39.30 -21.41
CA ALA A 826 25.47 -39.99 -22.51
C ALA A 826 25.20 -41.46 -22.14
N ARG A 827 26.21 -42.19 -21.63
CA ARG A 827 26.07 -43.57 -21.13
C ARG A 827 24.99 -43.68 -20.05
N ALA A 828 25.02 -42.79 -19.06
CA ALA A 828 24.06 -42.81 -17.95
C ALA A 828 22.62 -42.57 -18.44
N LEU A 829 22.41 -41.60 -19.32
CA LEU A 829 21.09 -41.27 -19.87
C LEU A 829 20.54 -42.38 -20.79
N ILE A 830 21.40 -43.01 -21.61
CA ILE A 830 21.02 -44.14 -22.46
C ILE A 830 20.55 -45.33 -21.61
N ASN A 831 21.20 -45.59 -20.46
CA ASN A 831 20.81 -46.67 -19.56
C ASN A 831 19.41 -46.54 -18.97
N ILE A 832 18.88 -45.31 -18.88
CA ILE A 832 17.50 -45.03 -18.46
C ILE A 832 16.58 -44.65 -19.63
N ALA A 833 17.06 -44.73 -20.87
CA ALA A 833 16.18 -44.63 -22.03
C ALA A 833 15.41 -45.93 -22.27
N HIS A 834 14.29 -45.83 -23.00
CA HIS A 834 13.53 -47.00 -23.42
C HIS A 834 14.43 -47.97 -24.21
N PRO A 835 14.41 -49.29 -23.93
CA PRO A 835 15.29 -50.27 -24.59
C PRO A 835 15.28 -50.19 -26.12
N LYS A 836 14.10 -49.94 -26.72
CA LYS A 836 13.93 -49.76 -28.18
C LYS A 836 14.78 -48.63 -28.79
N HIS A 837 15.15 -47.61 -28.01
CA HIS A 837 15.84 -46.41 -28.52
C HIS A 837 17.33 -46.39 -28.19
N ARG A 838 17.83 -47.30 -27.34
CA ARG A 838 19.21 -47.28 -26.84
C ARG A 838 20.25 -47.39 -27.95
N ALA A 839 20.09 -48.35 -28.86
CA ALA A 839 21.03 -48.56 -29.96
C ALA A 839 21.15 -47.34 -30.89
N ASP A 840 20.05 -46.63 -31.16
CA ASP A 840 20.06 -45.42 -31.98
C ASP A 840 20.71 -44.25 -31.23
N LEU A 841 20.45 -44.12 -29.92
CA LEU A 841 21.11 -43.12 -29.07
C LEU A 841 22.62 -43.38 -28.96
N GLU A 842 23.07 -44.62 -28.80
CA GLU A 842 24.48 -45.03 -28.81
C GLU A 842 25.14 -44.67 -30.15
N ARG A 843 24.47 -44.95 -31.28
CA ARG A 843 24.95 -44.57 -32.61
C ARG A 843 25.12 -43.06 -32.72
N SER A 844 24.11 -42.28 -32.34
CA SER A 844 24.18 -40.81 -32.39
C SER A 844 25.25 -40.26 -31.44
N ALA A 845 25.44 -40.88 -30.28
CA ALA A 845 26.50 -40.50 -29.35
C ALA A 845 27.89 -40.77 -29.95
N PHE A 846 28.09 -41.93 -30.59
CA PHE A 846 29.32 -42.24 -31.31
C PHE A 846 29.55 -41.27 -32.47
N GLU A 847 28.52 -40.94 -33.26
CA GLU A 847 28.61 -39.96 -34.34
C GLU A 847 29.08 -38.59 -33.85
N ARG A 848 28.59 -38.17 -32.67
CA ARG A 848 28.92 -36.88 -32.03
C ARG A 848 30.29 -36.86 -31.37
N TYR A 849 30.64 -37.92 -30.64
CA TYR A 849 31.79 -37.95 -29.72
C TYR A 849 32.97 -38.79 -30.22
N LYS A 850 32.76 -39.65 -31.22
CA LYS A 850 33.75 -40.61 -31.73
C LYS A 850 34.26 -41.62 -30.69
N VAL A 851 33.47 -41.85 -29.64
CA VAL A 851 33.75 -42.80 -28.55
C VAL A 851 32.52 -43.69 -28.37
N LEU A 852 32.75 -44.99 -28.14
CA LEU A 852 31.69 -45.92 -27.73
C LEU A 852 31.29 -45.60 -26.29
N VAL A 853 30.13 -44.99 -26.13
CA VAL A 853 29.52 -44.69 -24.83
C VAL A 853 28.70 -45.86 -24.36
#